data_AF-A0A9W6XPP5-F1
#
_entry.id   AF-A0A9W6XPP5-F1
#
_cell.length_a   1.000
_cell.length_b   1.000
_cell.length_c   1.000
_cell.angle_alpha   90.00
_cell.angle_beta   90.00
_cell.angle_gamma   90.00
#
_symmetry.space_group_name_H-M   'P 1'
#
loop_
_entity.id
_entity.type
_entity.pdbx_description
1 polymer ?
#
loop_
_entity_poly.entity_id
_entity_poly.type
_entity_poly.pdbx_seq_one_letter_code
_entity_poly.pdbx_strand_id
1 'polypeptide(L)'
;MRELNENARKVEEIRHGLHLVEGERKMSIPVTGVFDDLNVDVVNEEGSDVRVLGTIKGESKPPLDAPLPDYGRRLLDLREHIHRRVCGAPRWRGRSVEEFSDYITMVWKCIERSNFHLNFVAAYERMNYDILVHKVDQCAQKLTTLYCTTFDTVSKDIRKDADHRSDGGIVNIPDLLEKYDDKLAAKMMTHLHKLDGDVNVILEDKRFTKWSTDQLSRWKRYKTDQAAHWRRLIDGQVNNIFLYESLVEGYKKKLRDEANGMFRDGKFKKLTLQEQQRKFDALFDKLVTQASEQNPPFNEEVAQHVDQVFADNKDLVWVTKGGSRAFKPSWPFSLVFSHSYAHRQKCKLHAIEYSIKKDIKQTLAGVTQYSDGIVGKCIQLTKVALVDAEKEMPVSDAMKEKVFRSVTKLIRTELQRIQYEWDKKNSVSARFASCRPQMKSYFKNLGKGWLGMVLLEASVCDWLSNNMQMSFEEELTTIVGTTLKGKRWVVSADVMQALVDNSLVQYLEMKNIKAVLGKVSNPKDHIKDVVSHLIAHEVLQCSTKKLEAYKQALKESISAAARSAADVKKDCALTFLSTLKSKLREYLHTPATNCLLTTMPDAGDPNFNCDEQSTDIFDPSNKDFVCSKMLDTVDAMSNPSVDVTPAVLAFIKDRAHGASRGVMPRCGELCPLCKSPCTRELGHVTTEEEKRHDSYHQPVGLVGGRNVRTDELVPGSCYFNANNGWRFHHSDGKWYEYSKFDQVFPNWSLPVEKEPLLLREHIFYNYQDDLASFFSLKKCTELPPAYNHPMSDIKQHIGKLMS
;
A
#
# COMPACT_ATOMS: atom_id res chain seq x y z
N MET A 1 -26.90 39.63 11.57
CA MET A 1 -26.54 40.81 10.76
C MET A 1 -25.12 40.75 10.21
N ARG A 2 -24.06 40.59 11.03
CA ARG A 2 -22.66 40.55 10.53
C ARG A 2 -22.40 39.37 9.58
N GLU A 3 -22.90 38.17 9.91
CA GLU A 3 -22.80 36.97 9.05
C GLU A 3 -23.71 37.01 7.80
N LEU A 4 -24.85 37.71 7.90
CA LEU A 4 -25.76 37.98 6.77
C LEU A 4 -25.11 38.90 5.74
N ASN A 5 -24.43 39.96 6.20
CA ASN A 5 -23.69 40.88 5.34
C ASN A 5 -22.47 40.22 4.69
N GLU A 6 -21.81 39.31 5.40
CA GLU A 6 -20.63 38.60 4.88
C GLU A 6 -21.00 37.52 3.84
N ASN A 7 -22.15 36.87 4.00
CA ASN A 7 -22.69 35.95 3.00
C ASN A 7 -23.27 36.69 1.79
N ALA A 8 -23.94 37.84 1.98
CA ALA A 8 -24.38 38.71 0.89
C ALA A 8 -23.20 39.25 0.07
N ARG A 9 -22.08 39.59 0.73
CA ARG A 9 -20.84 40.01 0.06
C ARG A 9 -20.24 38.89 -0.79
N LYS A 10 -20.23 37.64 -0.29
CA LYS A 10 -19.74 36.47 -1.04
C LYS A 10 -20.62 36.14 -2.26
N VAL A 11 -21.93 36.35 -2.15
CA VAL A 11 -22.86 36.17 -3.27
C VAL A 11 -22.66 37.24 -4.35
N GLU A 12 -22.39 38.50 -3.98
CA GLU A 12 -22.07 39.53 -4.97
C GLU A 12 -20.64 39.43 -5.54
N GLU A 13 -19.68 38.91 -4.78
CA GLU A 13 -18.35 38.53 -5.29
C GLU A 13 -18.46 37.42 -6.38
N ILE A 14 -19.39 36.47 -6.21
CA ILE A 14 -19.69 35.43 -7.22
C ILE A 14 -20.37 36.03 -8.47
N ARG A 15 -21.26 37.02 -8.29
CA ARG A 15 -21.98 37.69 -9.39
C ARG A 15 -21.07 38.56 -10.25
N HIS A 16 -20.11 39.27 -9.63
CA HIS A 16 -19.13 40.07 -10.36
C HIS A 16 -18.02 39.21 -11.02
N GLY A 17 -17.74 38.02 -10.51
CA GLY A 17 -16.81 37.06 -11.13
C GLY A 17 -17.34 36.39 -12.41
N LEU A 18 -18.64 36.48 -12.69
CA LEU A 18 -19.31 35.87 -13.85
C LEU A 18 -19.40 36.79 -15.09
N HIS A 19 -18.90 38.03 -15.03
CA HIS A 19 -19.06 39.03 -16.09
C HIS A 19 -17.86 39.19 -17.05
N LEU A 20 -17.10 38.13 -17.32
CA LEU A 20 -16.14 38.11 -18.42
C LEU A 20 -16.19 36.80 -19.20
N VAL A 21 -17.29 36.55 -19.92
CA VAL A 21 -17.29 36.06 -21.32
C VAL A 21 -18.67 36.41 -21.90
N GLU A 22 -18.78 37.54 -22.59
CA GLU A 22 -19.87 37.74 -23.56
C GLU A 22 -19.57 36.88 -24.79
N GLY A 23 -20.46 35.92 -25.07
CA GLY A 23 -20.50 35.30 -26.38
C GLY A 23 -20.94 33.85 -26.42
N GLU A 24 -22.17 33.52 -26.00
CA GLU A 24 -22.82 32.29 -26.46
C GLU A 24 -24.27 32.49 -26.89
N ARG A 25 -24.56 31.86 -28.03
CA ARG A 25 -25.81 31.89 -28.78
C ARG A 25 -26.92 31.17 -28.03
N LYS A 26 -28.12 31.75 -28.13
CA LYS A 26 -29.44 31.22 -27.76
C LYS A 26 -29.59 29.72 -28.06
N MET A 27 -29.69 28.90 -27.02
CA MET A 27 -30.42 27.63 -27.05
C MET A 27 -31.87 27.87 -26.66
N SER A 28 -32.78 27.57 -27.58
CA SER A 28 -34.23 27.66 -27.38
C SER A 28 -34.76 26.44 -26.61
N ILE A 29 -35.19 26.65 -25.37
CA ILE A 29 -36.14 25.76 -24.67
C ILE A 29 -37.49 26.48 -24.71
N PRO A 30 -38.52 26.00 -25.41
CA PRO A 30 -39.84 26.59 -25.30
C PRO A 30 -40.58 26.01 -24.08
N VAL A 31 -41.40 26.86 -23.47
CA VAL A 31 -42.40 26.60 -22.40
C VAL A 31 -41.92 26.87 -20.96
N THR A 32 -41.82 28.15 -20.56
CA THR A 32 -42.75 28.81 -19.58
C THR A 32 -42.20 30.15 -19.06
N GLY A 33 -42.55 31.26 -19.71
CA GLY A 33 -42.15 32.61 -19.26
C GLY A 33 -42.94 33.16 -18.07
N VAL A 34 -43.19 32.33 -17.05
CA VAL A 34 -43.91 32.71 -15.81
C VAL A 34 -42.95 33.02 -14.66
N PHE A 35 -41.70 32.54 -14.75
CA PHE A 35 -40.62 32.82 -13.80
C PHE A 35 -39.35 33.33 -14.50
N ASP A 36 -39.47 33.92 -15.69
CA ASP A 36 -38.33 34.54 -16.40
C ASP A 36 -37.81 35.80 -15.66
N ASP A 37 -38.60 36.33 -14.72
CA ASP A 37 -38.37 37.56 -13.96
C ASP A 37 -38.29 37.33 -12.43
N LEU A 38 -37.58 36.29 -12.00
CA LEU A 38 -37.36 35.98 -10.58
C LEU A 38 -36.86 37.20 -9.80
N ASN A 39 -37.65 37.65 -8.83
CA ASN A 39 -37.35 38.72 -7.90
C ASN A 39 -36.85 38.14 -6.58
N VAL A 40 -35.60 38.47 -6.22
CA VAL A 40 -35.00 38.09 -4.95
C VAL A 40 -34.77 39.35 -4.14
N ASP A 41 -35.58 39.56 -3.12
CA ASP A 41 -35.47 40.69 -2.20
C ASP A 41 -35.18 40.19 -0.79
N VAL A 42 -33.95 40.46 -0.33
CA VAL A 42 -33.45 40.00 0.98
C VAL A 42 -33.99 40.88 2.13
N VAL A 43 -34.52 42.07 1.81
CA VAL A 43 -35.07 43.02 2.78
C VAL A 43 -36.58 42.84 2.92
N ASN A 44 -37.25 42.45 1.82
CA ASN A 44 -38.68 42.18 1.79
C ASN A 44 -38.98 40.72 1.40
N GLU A 45 -38.95 39.84 2.41
CA GLU A 45 -39.22 38.42 2.21
C GLU A 45 -40.61 38.15 1.62
N GLU A 46 -41.62 38.96 1.97
CA GLU A 46 -42.99 38.78 1.48
C GLU A 46 -43.14 39.04 -0.02
N GLY A 47 -42.31 39.92 -0.59
CA GLY A 47 -42.28 40.23 -2.02
C GLY A 47 -41.28 39.40 -2.84
N SER A 48 -40.49 38.55 -2.17
CA SER A 48 -39.44 37.75 -2.80
C SER A 48 -39.98 36.39 -3.27
N ASP A 49 -39.60 35.99 -4.48
CA ASP A 49 -39.90 34.66 -5.03
C ASP A 49 -39.01 33.57 -4.45
N VAL A 50 -37.90 33.98 -3.84
CA VAL A 50 -36.98 33.11 -3.11
C VAL A 50 -36.99 33.54 -1.65
N ARG A 51 -37.49 32.66 -0.78
CA ARG A 51 -37.52 32.90 0.67
C ARG A 51 -36.61 31.94 1.39
N VAL A 52 -35.80 32.47 2.29
CA VAL A 52 -35.04 31.68 3.25
C VAL A 52 -35.92 31.48 4.47
N LEU A 53 -36.64 30.36 4.54
CA LEU A 53 -37.60 30.02 5.60
C LEU A 53 -36.95 29.77 6.99
N GLY A 54 -35.69 30.20 7.14
CA GLY A 54 -34.84 30.06 8.32
C GLY A 54 -34.11 28.73 8.37
N THR A 55 -32.90 28.73 8.92
CA THR A 55 -32.38 27.56 9.62
C THR A 55 -33.05 27.48 10.99
N ILE A 56 -33.23 26.24 11.43
CA ILE A 56 -33.57 25.86 12.79
C ILE A 56 -32.60 26.57 13.76
N LYS A 57 -33.10 27.11 14.89
CA LYS A 57 -32.46 28.17 15.70
C LYS A 57 -30.93 28.02 15.82
N GLY A 58 -30.18 29.02 15.37
CA GLY A 58 -28.71 29.10 15.45
C GLY A 58 -28.08 29.13 16.86
N GLU A 59 -28.80 28.66 17.88
CA GLU A 59 -28.38 28.58 19.28
C GLU A 59 -28.21 27.12 19.77
N SER A 60 -28.84 26.13 19.12
CA SER A 60 -28.73 24.71 19.50
C SER A 60 -28.25 23.85 18.33
N LYS A 61 -27.11 23.16 18.51
CA LYS A 61 -26.64 22.17 17.53
C LYS A 61 -27.63 20.98 17.48
N PRO A 62 -27.97 20.45 16.29
CA PRO A 62 -28.75 19.21 16.16
C PRO A 62 -28.20 18.08 17.06
N PRO A 63 -29.06 17.18 17.61
CA PRO A 63 -30.42 16.85 17.16
C PRO A 63 -31.56 17.62 17.85
N LEU A 64 -31.26 18.58 18.73
CA LEU A 64 -32.27 19.31 19.53
C LEU A 64 -32.91 20.49 18.78
N ASP A 65 -32.66 20.57 17.48
CA ASP A 65 -33.06 21.69 16.64
C ASP A 65 -34.51 21.46 16.17
N ALA A 66 -35.45 22.25 16.68
CA ALA A 66 -36.87 22.19 16.32
C ALA A 66 -37.27 23.36 15.38
N PRO A 67 -38.10 23.14 14.34
CA PRO A 67 -38.54 24.20 13.43
C PRO A 67 -39.06 25.43 14.18
N LEU A 68 -38.85 26.62 13.62
CA LEU A 68 -39.45 27.82 14.19
C LEU A 68 -40.99 27.65 14.23
N PRO A 69 -41.67 28.13 15.29
CA PRO A 69 -43.12 27.95 15.44
C PRO A 69 -43.95 28.46 14.25
N ASP A 70 -43.40 29.39 13.48
CA ASP A 70 -44.01 30.03 12.31
C ASP A 70 -43.54 29.43 10.97
N TYR A 71 -42.69 28.40 10.95
CA TYR A 71 -42.20 27.77 9.72
C TYR A 71 -43.35 27.32 8.81
N GLY A 72 -44.36 26.65 9.38
CA GLY A 72 -45.55 26.22 8.64
C GLY A 72 -46.32 27.40 8.04
N ARG A 73 -46.38 28.52 8.75
CA ARG A 73 -47.02 29.75 8.29
C ARG A 73 -46.23 30.39 7.14
N ARG A 74 -44.91 30.55 7.29
CA ARG A 74 -44.03 31.14 6.25
C ARG A 74 -44.01 30.31 4.97
N LEU A 75 -44.09 28.98 5.08
CA LEU A 75 -44.23 28.08 3.94
C LEU A 75 -45.58 28.26 3.22
N LEU A 76 -46.68 28.39 3.98
CA LEU A 76 -48.00 28.70 3.43
C LEU A 76 -48.01 30.07 2.75
N ASP A 77 -47.36 31.07 3.34
CA ASP A 77 -47.26 32.41 2.77
C ASP A 77 -46.44 32.45 1.48
N LEU A 78 -45.36 31.65 1.38
CA LEU A 78 -44.59 31.46 0.15
C LEU A 78 -45.43 30.78 -0.94
N ARG A 79 -46.15 29.72 -0.56
CA ARG A 79 -47.08 29.03 -1.47
C ARG A 79 -48.15 29.99 -1.99
N GLU A 80 -48.72 30.82 -1.12
CA GLU A 80 -49.77 31.77 -1.49
C GLU A 80 -49.23 32.92 -2.35
N HIS A 81 -47.98 33.34 -2.13
CA HIS A 81 -47.27 34.30 -2.98
C HIS A 81 -47.03 33.75 -4.39
N ILE A 82 -46.47 32.54 -4.48
CA ILE A 82 -46.25 31.86 -5.77
C ILE A 82 -47.60 31.64 -6.47
N HIS A 83 -48.63 31.21 -5.74
CA HIS A 83 -49.98 31.07 -6.27
C HIS A 83 -50.46 32.39 -6.85
N ARG A 84 -50.54 33.48 -6.07
CA ARG A 84 -50.97 34.81 -6.53
C ARG A 84 -50.18 35.35 -7.71
N ARG A 85 -48.89 35.04 -7.81
CA ARG A 85 -48.06 35.43 -8.96
C ARG A 85 -48.44 34.66 -10.23
N VAL A 86 -48.69 33.37 -10.11
CA VAL A 86 -49.12 32.50 -11.21
C VAL A 86 -50.57 32.84 -11.63
N CYS A 87 -51.56 32.70 -10.73
CA CYS A 87 -52.44 33.79 -10.31
C CYS A 87 -52.81 34.91 -11.29
N GLY A 88 -52.17 36.05 -11.02
CA GLY A 88 -52.49 37.35 -11.59
C GLY A 88 -51.83 37.61 -12.94
N ALA A 89 -51.03 36.68 -13.46
CA ALA A 89 -50.40 36.85 -14.77
C ALA A 89 -51.47 36.78 -15.88
N PRO A 90 -51.51 37.72 -16.85
CA PRO A 90 -52.50 37.72 -17.94
C PRO A 90 -52.51 36.45 -18.81
N ARG A 91 -51.42 35.67 -18.74
CA ARG A 91 -51.22 34.38 -19.43
C ARG A 91 -51.79 33.18 -18.68
N TRP A 92 -52.24 33.32 -17.43
CA TRP A 92 -52.83 32.21 -16.69
C TRP A 92 -54.29 31.99 -17.14
N ARG A 93 -54.43 31.27 -18.25
CA ARG A 93 -55.66 30.64 -18.69
C ARG A 93 -55.40 29.15 -18.88
N GLY A 94 -55.11 28.42 -17.80
CA GLY A 94 -55.15 26.97 -17.85
C GLY A 94 -56.59 26.55 -18.15
N ARG A 95 -56.85 26.03 -19.36
CA ARG A 95 -58.20 25.54 -19.75
C ARG A 95 -58.26 24.02 -19.87
N SER A 96 -57.26 23.27 -19.43
CA SER A 96 -57.36 21.81 -19.32
C SER A 96 -56.75 21.27 -18.01
N VAL A 97 -57.30 20.14 -17.56
CA VAL A 97 -56.82 19.40 -16.40
C VAL A 97 -55.40 18.86 -16.62
N GLU A 98 -55.02 18.62 -17.88
CA GLU A 98 -53.69 18.13 -18.27
C GLU A 98 -52.60 19.18 -18.03
N GLU A 99 -52.81 20.44 -18.42
CA GLU A 99 -51.83 21.50 -18.15
C GLU A 99 -51.64 21.72 -16.64
N PHE A 100 -52.73 21.65 -15.86
CA PHE A 100 -52.66 21.74 -14.40
C PHE A 100 -51.89 20.56 -13.77
N SER A 101 -52.11 19.35 -14.29
CA SER A 101 -51.36 18.15 -13.90
C SER A 101 -49.88 18.26 -14.22
N ASP A 102 -49.52 18.87 -15.35
CA ASP A 102 -48.12 19.12 -15.74
C ASP A 102 -47.45 20.14 -14.82
N TYR A 103 -48.14 21.21 -14.43
CA TYR A 103 -47.63 22.18 -13.45
C TYR A 103 -47.45 21.55 -12.07
N ILE A 104 -48.40 20.75 -11.58
CA ILE A 104 -48.24 20.02 -10.31
C ILE A 104 -47.09 19.02 -10.40
N THR A 105 -46.99 18.27 -11.50
CA THR A 105 -45.89 17.33 -11.72
C THR A 105 -44.55 18.05 -11.78
N MET A 106 -44.49 19.25 -12.35
CA MET A 106 -43.27 20.05 -12.41
C MET A 106 -42.90 20.64 -11.05
N VAL A 107 -43.86 21.16 -10.28
CA VAL A 107 -43.64 21.59 -8.89
C VAL A 107 -43.19 20.40 -8.04
N TRP A 108 -43.81 19.24 -8.20
CA TRP A 108 -43.45 18.02 -7.50
C TRP A 108 -42.07 17.51 -7.91
N LYS A 109 -41.73 17.53 -9.21
CA LYS A 109 -40.38 17.25 -9.71
C LYS A 109 -39.37 18.29 -9.23
N CYS A 110 -39.74 19.55 -9.10
CA CYS A 110 -38.88 20.59 -8.53
C CYS A 110 -38.67 20.34 -7.04
N ILE A 111 -39.66 19.84 -6.30
CA ILE A 111 -39.55 19.43 -4.89
C ILE A 111 -38.73 18.14 -4.74
N GLU A 112 -38.90 17.16 -5.64
CA GLU A 112 -38.15 15.90 -5.70
C GLU A 112 -36.69 16.11 -6.18
N ARG A 113 -36.46 17.06 -7.10
CA ARG A 113 -35.12 17.39 -7.64
C ARG A 113 -34.40 18.49 -6.88
N SER A 114 -35.08 19.33 -6.10
CA SER A 114 -34.42 20.13 -5.06
C SER A 114 -34.09 19.18 -3.91
N ASN A 115 -33.02 18.43 -4.17
CA ASN A 115 -32.45 17.37 -3.34
C ASN A 115 -32.33 17.77 -1.85
N PHE A 116 -33.40 17.53 -1.09
CA PHE A 116 -33.33 17.22 0.34
C PHE A 116 -32.97 15.73 0.58
N HIS A 117 -32.34 15.07 -0.41
CA HIS A 117 -31.86 13.68 -0.30
C HIS A 117 -30.70 13.50 0.69
N LEU A 118 -30.08 14.61 1.11
CA LEU A 118 -29.57 14.74 2.45
C LEU A 118 -30.45 15.79 3.12
N ASN A 119 -31.26 15.41 4.11
CA ASN A 119 -31.69 16.43 5.06
C ASN A 119 -30.40 17.12 5.57
N PHE A 120 -30.42 18.43 5.84
CA PHE A 120 -29.23 19.15 6.32
C PHE A 120 -28.49 18.37 7.41
N VAL A 121 -29.24 17.64 8.24
CA VAL A 121 -28.76 16.67 9.23
C VAL A 121 -27.84 15.60 8.63
N ALA A 122 -28.19 14.89 7.57
CA ALA A 122 -27.39 13.84 6.95
C ALA A 122 -26.14 14.39 6.24
N ALA A 123 -26.24 15.55 5.58
CA ALA A 123 -25.08 16.22 5.00
C ALA A 123 -24.09 16.67 6.09
N TYR A 124 -24.63 17.26 7.16
CA TYR A 124 -23.86 17.64 8.35
C TYR A 124 -23.27 16.42 9.05
N GLU A 125 -24.02 15.33 9.18
CA GLU A 125 -23.52 14.07 9.75
C GLU A 125 -22.38 13.52 8.90
N ARG A 126 -22.51 13.50 7.57
CA ARG A 126 -21.44 13.04 6.68
C ARG A 126 -20.18 13.89 6.82
N MET A 127 -20.33 15.22 6.81
CA MET A 127 -19.21 16.14 6.97
C MET A 127 -18.52 15.96 8.34
N ASN A 128 -19.28 15.77 9.43
CA ASN A 128 -18.70 15.50 10.74
C ASN A 128 -18.05 14.13 10.84
N TYR A 129 -18.63 13.11 10.20
CA TYR A 129 -18.00 11.79 10.11
C TYR A 129 -16.67 11.87 9.36
N ASP A 130 -16.61 12.60 8.24
CA ASP A 130 -15.37 12.80 7.48
C ASP A 130 -14.32 13.57 8.31
N ILE A 131 -14.73 14.58 9.08
CA ILE A 131 -13.84 15.30 10.02
C ILE A 131 -13.33 14.36 11.13
N LEU A 132 -14.21 13.56 11.73
CA LEU A 132 -13.87 12.59 12.78
C LEU A 132 -12.84 11.58 12.26
N VAL A 133 -13.17 10.96 11.13
CA VAL A 133 -12.32 10.02 10.41
C VAL A 133 -10.94 10.62 10.18
N HIS A 134 -10.89 11.84 9.62
CA HIS A 134 -9.63 12.51 9.33
C HIS A 134 -8.79 12.73 10.60
N LYS A 135 -9.40 13.14 11.71
CA LYS A 135 -8.70 13.35 12.99
C LYS A 135 -8.14 12.04 13.56
N VAL A 136 -8.92 10.96 13.55
CA VAL A 136 -8.46 9.64 14.03
C VAL A 136 -7.34 9.11 13.14
N ASP A 137 -7.43 9.33 11.82
CA ASP A 137 -6.38 8.93 10.88
C ASP A 137 -5.07 9.69 11.08
N GLN A 138 -5.12 10.96 11.49
CA GLN A 138 -3.90 11.69 11.88
C GLN A 138 -3.22 11.05 13.09
N CYS A 139 -3.98 10.53 14.07
CA CYS A 139 -3.43 9.77 15.18
C CYS A 139 -2.82 8.44 14.72
N ALA A 140 -3.48 7.75 13.78
CA ALA A 140 -2.96 6.53 13.16
C ALA A 140 -1.62 6.77 12.44
N GLN A 141 -1.51 7.84 11.64
CA GLN A 141 -0.27 8.25 10.98
C GLN A 141 0.86 8.54 11.96
N LYS A 142 0.56 9.25 13.06
CA LYS A 142 1.51 9.49 14.14
C LYS A 142 1.98 8.18 14.76
N LEU A 143 1.07 7.24 15.01
CA LEU A 143 1.42 5.94 15.58
C LEU A 143 2.42 5.18 14.71
N THR A 144 2.16 5.05 13.41
CA THR A 144 3.09 4.37 12.49
C THR A 144 4.45 5.05 12.45
N THR A 145 4.47 6.38 12.46
CA THR A 145 5.73 7.15 12.47
C THR A 145 6.54 6.83 13.73
N LEU A 146 5.89 6.79 14.89
CA LEU A 146 6.53 6.47 16.17
C LEU A 146 7.07 5.05 16.20
N TYR A 147 6.31 4.06 15.71
CA TYR A 147 6.80 2.70 15.57
C TYR A 147 8.01 2.62 14.64
N CYS A 148 7.99 3.30 13.48
CA CYS A 148 9.11 3.31 12.55
C CYS A 148 10.39 3.85 13.21
N THR A 149 10.30 5.00 13.90
CA THR A 149 11.46 5.58 14.59
C THR A 149 11.96 4.73 15.76
N THR A 150 11.05 4.08 16.47
CA THR A 150 11.39 3.21 17.61
C THR A 150 12.04 1.93 17.11
N PHE A 151 11.51 1.34 16.04
CA PHE A 151 12.09 0.20 15.35
C PHE A 151 13.52 0.52 14.92
N ASP A 152 13.78 1.62 14.22
CA ASP A 152 15.14 1.99 13.80
C ASP A 152 16.12 2.10 14.98
N THR A 153 15.64 2.55 16.13
CA THR A 153 16.43 2.61 17.37
C THR A 153 16.72 1.20 17.91
N VAL A 154 15.70 0.34 17.99
CA VAL A 154 15.88 -1.06 18.44
C VAL A 154 16.77 -1.82 17.46
N SER A 155 16.63 -1.61 16.16
CA SER A 155 17.49 -2.17 15.11
C SER A 155 18.97 -1.84 15.31
N LYS A 156 19.29 -0.61 15.73
CA LYS A 156 20.67 -0.21 16.07
C LYS A 156 21.17 -0.94 17.30
N ASP A 157 20.32 -1.12 18.31
CA ASP A 157 20.65 -1.86 19.53
C ASP A 157 20.91 -3.35 19.24
N ILE A 158 20.07 -3.99 18.40
CA ILE A 158 20.25 -5.38 17.93
C ILE A 158 21.64 -5.57 17.32
N ARG A 159 22.06 -4.65 16.44
CA ARG A 159 23.36 -4.75 15.76
C ARG A 159 24.52 -4.55 16.73
N LYS A 160 24.42 -3.57 17.64
CA LYS A 160 25.45 -3.31 18.65
C LYS A 160 25.70 -4.55 19.53
N ASP A 161 24.63 -5.22 19.95
CA ASP A 161 24.74 -6.46 20.72
C ASP A 161 25.39 -7.60 19.93
N ALA A 162 25.14 -7.70 18.62
CA ALA A 162 25.78 -8.69 17.77
C ALA A 162 27.30 -8.45 17.64
N ASP A 163 27.72 -7.20 17.50
CA ASP A 163 29.13 -6.85 17.40
C ASP A 163 29.92 -7.13 18.69
N HIS A 164 29.27 -7.01 19.86
CA HIS A 164 29.89 -7.34 21.15
C HIS A 164 29.97 -8.85 21.43
N ARG A 165 29.30 -9.70 20.63
CA ARG A 165 29.20 -11.15 20.83
C ARG A 165 30.16 -11.93 19.92
N SER A 166 31.32 -11.37 19.60
CA SER A 166 32.35 -11.97 18.73
C SER A 166 32.91 -13.32 19.21
N ASP A 167 32.62 -13.74 20.45
CA ASP A 167 32.87 -15.09 20.94
C ASP A 167 31.63 -15.95 20.73
N GLY A 168 31.72 -16.95 19.83
CA GLY A 168 30.65 -17.83 19.35
C GLY A 168 29.94 -18.71 20.40
N GLY A 169 29.44 -18.11 21.47
CA GLY A 169 28.52 -18.74 22.42
C GLY A 169 27.19 -19.06 21.74
N ILE A 170 26.56 -20.15 22.19
CA ILE A 170 25.25 -20.58 21.71
C ILE A 170 24.24 -19.47 22.00
N VAL A 171 23.66 -18.90 20.94
CA VAL A 171 22.65 -17.86 21.05
C VAL A 171 21.27 -18.52 21.08
N ASN A 172 20.55 -18.34 22.19
CA ASN A 172 19.14 -18.71 22.26
C ASN A 172 18.30 -17.64 21.53
N ILE A 173 17.93 -17.93 20.28
CA ILE A 173 17.17 -17.01 19.43
C ILE A 173 15.83 -16.61 20.07
N PRO A 174 15.00 -17.54 20.60
CA PRO A 174 13.81 -17.19 21.39
C PRO A 174 14.01 -16.10 22.44
N ASP A 175 15.05 -16.19 23.27
CA ASP A 175 15.30 -15.20 24.34
C ASP A 175 15.64 -13.82 23.76
N LEU A 176 16.35 -13.78 22.63
CA LEU A 176 16.64 -12.51 21.94
C LEU A 176 15.38 -11.90 21.31
N LEU A 177 14.52 -12.73 20.73
CA LEU A 177 13.24 -12.27 20.18
C LEU A 177 12.39 -11.62 21.27
N GLU A 178 12.24 -12.31 22.42
CA GLU A 178 11.53 -11.77 23.59
C GLU A 178 12.15 -10.46 24.09
N LYS A 179 13.48 -10.44 24.26
CA LYS A 179 14.21 -9.23 24.68
C LYS A 179 13.92 -8.02 23.81
N TYR A 180 13.95 -8.17 22.49
CA TYR A 180 13.78 -7.04 21.57
C TYR A 180 12.31 -6.67 21.32
N ASP A 181 11.38 -7.64 21.40
CA ASP A 181 9.94 -7.35 21.41
C ASP A 181 9.57 -6.54 22.66
N ASP A 182 10.04 -6.95 23.85
CA ASP A 182 9.82 -6.22 25.10
C ASP A 182 10.41 -4.81 25.05
N LYS A 183 11.59 -4.66 24.45
CA LYS A 183 12.23 -3.35 24.29
C LYS A 183 11.46 -2.43 23.35
N LEU A 184 10.91 -2.96 22.26
CA LEU A 184 10.04 -2.22 21.36
C LEU A 184 8.75 -1.81 22.10
N ALA A 185 8.10 -2.76 22.78
CA ALA A 185 6.89 -2.52 23.54
C ALA A 185 7.10 -1.44 24.62
N ALA A 186 8.13 -1.57 25.44
CA ALA A 186 8.46 -0.62 26.52
C ALA A 186 8.67 0.81 26.00
N LYS A 187 9.37 0.99 24.88
CA LYS A 187 9.56 2.31 24.27
C LYS A 187 8.25 2.87 23.68
N MET A 188 7.37 2.01 23.18
CA MET A 188 6.09 2.42 22.61
C MET A 188 5.02 2.72 23.66
N MET A 189 5.09 2.17 24.87
CA MET A 189 4.05 2.32 25.91
C MET A 189 3.68 3.78 26.18
N THR A 190 4.67 4.66 26.42
CA THR A 190 4.42 6.08 26.71
C THR A 190 3.76 6.80 25.53
N HIS A 191 4.19 6.46 24.31
CA HIS A 191 3.63 7.03 23.08
C HIS A 191 2.18 6.57 22.85
N LEU A 192 1.89 5.29 23.10
CA LEU A 192 0.55 4.71 22.99
C LEU A 192 -0.42 5.34 23.99
N HIS A 193 -0.02 5.50 25.25
CA HIS A 193 -0.85 6.17 26.25
C HIS A 193 -1.23 7.60 25.84
N LYS A 194 -0.28 8.36 25.27
CA LYS A 194 -0.55 9.72 24.79
C LYS A 194 -1.54 9.72 23.63
N LEU A 195 -1.33 8.85 22.64
CA LEU A 195 -2.23 8.78 21.47
C LEU A 195 -3.62 8.25 21.84
N ASP A 196 -3.71 7.33 22.80
CA ASP A 196 -5.00 6.90 23.37
C ASP A 196 -5.73 8.08 24.02
N GLY A 197 -5.01 8.93 24.75
CA GLY A 197 -5.54 10.20 25.27
C GLY A 197 -6.06 11.11 24.16
N ASP A 198 -5.25 11.37 23.12
CA ASP A 198 -5.63 12.22 21.98
C ASP A 198 -6.89 11.69 21.27
N VAL A 199 -6.98 10.37 21.04
CA VAL A 199 -8.14 9.74 20.40
C VAL A 199 -9.37 9.82 21.31
N ASN A 200 -9.24 9.55 22.61
CA ASN A 200 -10.38 9.67 23.53
C ASN A 200 -10.91 11.10 23.58
N VAL A 201 -10.04 12.11 23.63
CA VAL A 201 -10.46 13.53 23.57
C VAL A 201 -11.21 13.85 22.27
N ILE A 202 -10.78 13.30 21.13
CA ILE A 202 -11.53 13.43 19.87
C ILE A 202 -12.91 12.80 20.00
N LEU A 203 -12.99 11.57 20.52
CA LEU A 203 -14.23 10.78 20.59
C LEU A 203 -15.22 11.26 21.67
N GLU A 204 -14.77 12.00 22.67
CA GLU A 204 -15.58 12.65 23.71
C GLU A 204 -16.35 13.88 23.19
N ASP A 205 -15.99 14.42 22.01
CA ASP A 205 -16.74 15.49 21.39
C ASP A 205 -18.18 15.02 21.10
N LYS A 206 -19.16 15.73 21.67
CA LYS A 206 -20.59 15.42 21.55
C LYS A 206 -21.06 15.29 20.10
N ARG A 207 -20.37 15.92 19.15
CA ARG A 207 -20.66 15.81 17.70
C ARG A 207 -20.41 14.42 17.13
N PHE A 208 -19.57 13.62 17.79
CA PHE A 208 -19.10 12.32 17.28
C PHE A 208 -19.65 11.13 18.07
N THR A 209 -20.50 11.37 19.08
CA THR A 209 -21.05 10.32 19.96
C THR A 209 -21.70 9.16 19.18
N LYS A 210 -22.31 9.44 18.02
CA LYS A 210 -22.91 8.42 17.15
C LYS A 210 -21.89 7.37 16.65
N TRP A 211 -20.65 7.77 16.40
CA TRP A 211 -19.61 6.92 15.81
C TRP A 211 -18.49 6.57 16.79
N SER A 212 -18.55 7.04 18.04
CA SER A 212 -17.43 6.93 18.99
C SER A 212 -17.04 5.49 19.31
N THR A 213 -18.03 4.62 19.55
CA THR A 213 -17.80 3.20 19.85
C THR A 213 -17.16 2.46 18.68
N ASP A 214 -17.61 2.73 17.46
CA ASP A 214 -17.04 2.14 16.24
C ASP A 214 -15.59 2.61 16.05
N GLN A 215 -15.35 3.93 16.08
CA GLN A 215 -14.02 4.48 15.90
C GLN A 215 -13.05 4.03 17.00
N LEU A 216 -13.50 3.88 18.25
CA LEU A 216 -12.67 3.33 19.32
C LEU A 216 -12.30 1.86 19.07
N SER A 217 -13.24 1.06 18.57
CA SER A 217 -13.00 -0.35 18.21
C SER A 217 -12.00 -0.45 17.05
N ARG A 218 -12.15 0.42 16.05
CA ARG A 218 -11.21 0.56 14.92
C ARG A 218 -9.82 0.97 15.39
N TRP A 219 -9.73 1.94 16.29
CA TRP A 219 -8.46 2.38 16.87
C TRP A 219 -7.76 1.25 17.64
N LYS A 220 -8.49 0.52 18.50
CA LYS A 220 -7.94 -0.64 19.24
C LYS A 220 -7.36 -1.69 18.29
N ARG A 221 -8.12 -2.05 17.25
CA ARG A 221 -7.67 -3.01 16.24
C ARG A 221 -6.43 -2.52 15.50
N TYR A 222 -6.43 -1.25 15.08
CA TYR A 222 -5.30 -0.62 14.41
C TYR A 222 -4.00 -0.71 15.24
N LYS A 223 -4.08 -0.47 16.55
CA LYS A 223 -2.92 -0.63 17.45
C LYS A 223 -2.40 -2.06 17.48
N THR A 224 -3.30 -3.05 17.57
CA THR A 224 -2.94 -4.47 17.57
C THR A 224 -2.27 -4.88 16.26
N ASP A 225 -2.82 -4.44 15.13
CA ASP A 225 -2.28 -4.74 13.80
C ASP A 225 -0.88 -4.12 13.62
N GLN A 226 -0.70 -2.87 14.07
CA GLN A 226 0.62 -2.22 14.11
C GLN A 226 1.62 -3.02 14.95
N ALA A 227 1.28 -3.35 16.20
CA ALA A 227 2.17 -4.09 17.09
C ALA A 227 2.61 -5.43 16.48
N ALA A 228 1.68 -6.17 15.89
CA ALA A 228 1.97 -7.44 15.23
C ALA A 228 2.90 -7.28 14.02
N HIS A 229 2.70 -6.24 13.20
CA HIS A 229 3.54 -5.96 12.03
C HIS A 229 4.98 -5.64 12.44
N TRP A 230 5.18 -4.76 13.42
CA TRP A 230 6.53 -4.35 13.84
C TRP A 230 7.27 -5.46 14.59
N ARG A 231 6.56 -6.30 15.37
CA ARG A 231 7.13 -7.52 15.94
C ARG A 231 7.70 -8.43 14.85
N ARG A 232 6.93 -8.71 13.79
CA ARG A 232 7.39 -9.52 12.66
C ARG A 232 8.68 -8.97 12.03
N LEU A 233 8.81 -7.64 11.94
CA LEU A 233 10.02 -7.00 11.42
C LEU A 233 11.21 -7.18 12.38
N ILE A 234 10.98 -7.12 13.69
CA ILE A 234 12.01 -7.43 14.69
C ILE A 234 12.45 -8.89 14.57
N ASP A 235 11.49 -9.82 14.45
CA ASP A 235 11.78 -11.24 14.28
C ASP A 235 12.65 -11.50 13.05
N GLY A 236 12.28 -10.88 11.92
CA GLY A 236 13.06 -10.96 10.69
C GLY A 236 14.48 -10.43 10.88
N GLN A 237 14.65 -9.33 11.61
CA GLN A 237 15.96 -8.73 11.83
C GLN A 237 16.85 -9.51 12.80
N VAL A 238 16.28 -10.02 13.91
CA VAL A 238 17.01 -10.85 14.88
C VAL A 238 17.50 -12.12 14.19
N ASN A 239 16.63 -12.81 13.46
CA ASN A 239 17.02 -13.99 12.69
C ASN A 239 18.09 -13.66 11.64
N ASN A 240 17.91 -12.56 10.91
CA ASN A 240 18.90 -12.11 9.93
C ASN A 240 20.31 -11.99 10.52
N ILE A 241 20.44 -11.32 11.65
CA ILE A 241 21.74 -10.98 12.25
C ILE A 241 22.32 -12.15 13.05
N PHE A 242 21.54 -12.75 13.94
CA PHE A 242 22.05 -13.72 14.90
C PHE A 242 22.03 -15.18 14.40
N LEU A 243 21.19 -15.49 13.41
CA LEU A 243 21.16 -16.83 12.81
C LEU A 243 21.93 -16.83 11.48
N TYR A 244 21.45 -16.10 10.47
CA TYR A 244 21.97 -16.22 9.12
C TYR A 244 23.36 -15.58 8.95
N GLU A 245 23.54 -14.31 9.34
CA GLU A 245 24.85 -13.63 9.20
C GLU A 245 25.94 -14.31 10.03
N SER A 246 25.65 -14.70 11.27
CA SER A 246 26.61 -15.40 12.13
C SER A 246 27.12 -16.70 11.50
N LEU A 247 26.23 -17.51 10.94
CA LEU A 247 26.61 -18.76 10.25
C LEU A 247 27.44 -18.49 8.99
N VAL A 248 27.07 -17.48 8.20
CA VAL A 248 27.83 -17.08 6.99
C VAL A 248 29.24 -16.63 7.36
N GLU A 249 29.42 -15.85 8.42
CA GLU A 249 30.75 -15.46 8.90
C GLU A 249 31.57 -16.67 9.37
N GLY A 250 30.93 -17.67 9.97
CA GLY A 250 31.57 -18.95 10.29
C GLY A 250 32.16 -19.64 9.06
N TYR A 251 31.41 -19.70 7.95
CA TYR A 251 31.91 -20.28 6.68
C TYR A 251 32.98 -19.41 6.02
N LYS A 252 32.87 -18.08 6.07
CA LYS A 252 33.93 -17.18 5.58
C LYS A 252 35.24 -17.38 6.34
N LYS A 253 35.17 -17.46 7.68
CA LYS A 253 36.33 -17.74 8.53
C LYS A 253 36.95 -19.09 8.18
N LYS A 254 36.13 -20.13 8.06
CA LYS A 254 36.59 -21.47 7.67
C LYS A 254 37.29 -21.47 6.29
N LEU A 255 36.73 -20.77 5.31
CA LEU A 255 37.35 -20.60 3.99
C LEU A 255 38.71 -19.90 4.09
N ARG A 256 38.80 -18.82 4.88
CA ARG A 256 40.06 -18.10 5.12
C ARG A 256 41.11 -19.01 5.78
N ASP A 257 40.72 -19.76 6.82
CA ASP A 257 41.62 -20.67 7.53
C ASP A 257 42.15 -21.78 6.60
N GLU A 258 41.28 -22.41 5.80
CA GLU A 258 41.69 -23.41 4.81
C GLU A 258 42.58 -22.81 3.72
N ALA A 259 42.26 -21.63 3.21
CA ALA A 259 43.08 -20.91 2.24
C ALA A 259 44.47 -20.56 2.79
N ASN A 260 44.53 -20.03 4.01
CA ASN A 260 45.78 -19.71 4.70
C ASN A 260 46.65 -20.97 4.89
N GLY A 261 46.04 -22.09 5.26
CA GLY A 261 46.72 -23.39 5.34
C GLY A 261 47.34 -23.81 4.01
N MET A 262 46.66 -23.58 2.89
CA MET A 262 47.19 -23.89 1.56
C MET A 262 48.46 -23.10 1.22
N PHE A 263 48.54 -21.83 1.60
CA PHE A 263 49.70 -20.98 1.28
C PHE A 263 50.89 -21.12 2.25
N ARG A 264 50.68 -21.70 3.44
CA ARG A 264 51.69 -21.82 4.51
C ARG A 264 52.90 -22.68 4.10
N ASP A 265 52.69 -23.76 3.35
CA ASP A 265 53.75 -24.71 2.97
C ASP A 265 54.55 -24.29 1.72
N GLY A 266 54.25 -23.13 1.12
CA GLY A 266 54.93 -22.60 -0.07
C GLY A 266 54.74 -23.39 -1.37
N LYS A 267 54.31 -24.67 -1.31
CA LYS A 267 54.00 -25.54 -2.45
C LYS A 267 52.93 -24.95 -3.37
N PHE A 268 51.98 -24.23 -2.78
CA PHE A 268 50.85 -23.66 -3.50
C PHE A 268 51.23 -22.42 -4.34
N LYS A 269 52.26 -21.67 -3.92
CA LYS A 269 52.82 -20.55 -4.71
C LYS A 269 53.47 -21.01 -6.01
N LYS A 270 53.82 -22.30 -6.13
CA LYS A 270 54.42 -22.88 -7.34
C LYS A 270 53.37 -23.25 -8.41
N LEU A 271 52.09 -23.27 -8.05
CA LEU A 271 51.00 -23.51 -9.00
C LEU A 271 50.78 -22.29 -9.88
N THR A 272 50.36 -22.53 -11.13
CA THR A 272 49.92 -21.47 -12.03
C THR A 272 48.69 -20.77 -11.46
N LEU A 273 48.46 -19.50 -11.85
CA LEU A 273 47.25 -18.76 -11.43
C LEU A 273 45.96 -19.52 -11.77
N GLN A 274 45.92 -20.23 -12.89
CA GLN A 274 44.76 -21.02 -13.30
C GLN A 274 44.52 -22.23 -12.36
N GLU A 275 45.58 -22.91 -11.93
CA GLU A 275 45.49 -24.02 -10.98
C GLU A 275 45.10 -23.55 -9.57
N GLN A 276 45.66 -22.42 -9.12
CA GLN A 276 45.28 -21.78 -7.86
C GLN A 276 43.78 -21.44 -7.89
N GLN A 277 43.29 -20.90 -9.00
CA GLN A 277 41.89 -20.52 -9.18
C GLN A 277 40.96 -21.72 -9.20
N ARG A 278 41.34 -22.83 -9.87
CA ARG A 278 40.57 -24.09 -9.82
C ARG A 278 40.48 -24.65 -8.41
N LYS A 279 41.55 -24.57 -7.63
CA LYS A 279 41.55 -25.03 -6.23
C LYS A 279 40.68 -24.15 -5.33
N PHE A 280 40.69 -22.83 -5.54
CA PHE A 280 39.75 -21.93 -4.88
C PHE A 280 38.30 -22.30 -5.23
N ASP A 281 37.98 -22.43 -6.52
CA ASP A 281 36.61 -22.72 -6.95
C ASP A 281 36.14 -24.06 -6.36
N ALA A 282 36.98 -25.10 -6.35
CA ALA A 282 36.66 -26.38 -5.72
C ALA A 282 36.47 -26.31 -4.18
N LEU A 283 37.32 -25.55 -3.48
CA LEU A 283 37.19 -25.34 -2.03
C LEU A 283 35.91 -24.58 -1.70
N PHE A 284 35.64 -23.51 -2.45
CA PHE A 284 34.46 -22.68 -2.27
C PHE A 284 33.18 -23.48 -2.53
N ASP A 285 33.11 -24.23 -3.64
CA ASP A 285 31.97 -25.09 -3.98
C ASP A 285 31.73 -26.15 -2.90
N LYS A 286 32.79 -26.78 -2.38
CA LYS A 286 32.69 -27.72 -1.26
C LYS A 286 32.06 -27.07 -0.02
N LEU A 287 32.48 -25.85 0.33
CA LEU A 287 31.94 -25.14 1.50
C LEU A 287 30.50 -24.65 1.27
N VAL A 288 30.13 -24.26 0.06
CA VAL A 288 28.75 -23.92 -0.30
C VAL A 288 27.85 -25.15 -0.16
N THR A 289 28.28 -26.32 -0.68
CA THR A 289 27.55 -27.58 -0.52
C THR A 289 27.42 -27.95 0.96
N GLN A 290 28.51 -27.87 1.72
CA GLN A 290 28.48 -28.10 3.16
C GLN A 290 27.51 -27.16 3.89
N ALA A 291 27.48 -25.87 3.52
CA ALA A 291 26.54 -24.90 4.09
C ALA A 291 25.09 -25.28 3.77
N SER A 292 24.83 -25.76 2.55
CA SER A 292 23.50 -26.21 2.13
C SER A 292 23.05 -27.50 2.81
N GLU A 293 23.97 -28.42 3.13
CA GLU A 293 23.66 -29.67 3.82
C GLU A 293 23.43 -29.45 5.33
N GLN A 294 24.23 -28.58 5.95
CA GLN A 294 24.14 -28.30 7.39
C GLN A 294 23.03 -27.30 7.74
N ASN A 295 22.70 -26.40 6.81
CA ASN A 295 21.68 -25.38 6.97
C ASN A 295 20.79 -25.37 5.72
N PRO A 296 19.95 -26.40 5.53
CA PRO A 296 19.12 -26.51 4.34
C PRO A 296 18.17 -25.31 4.23
N PRO A 297 17.84 -24.88 3.00
CA PRO A 297 16.79 -23.89 2.76
C PRO A 297 15.47 -24.30 3.43
N PHE A 298 14.82 -23.35 4.10
CA PHE A 298 13.64 -23.65 4.91
C PHE A 298 12.40 -23.99 4.06
N ASN A 299 12.38 -23.65 2.77
CA ASN A 299 11.26 -23.93 1.87
C ASN A 299 10.84 -25.41 1.81
N GLU A 300 11.74 -26.35 2.08
CA GLU A 300 11.41 -27.78 2.10
C GLU A 300 10.59 -28.17 3.34
N GLU A 301 10.81 -27.47 4.47
CA GLU A 301 10.16 -27.72 5.75
C GLU A 301 8.83 -26.97 5.92
N VAL A 302 8.61 -25.89 5.15
CA VAL A 302 7.39 -25.05 5.23
C VAL A 302 6.10 -25.88 5.23
N ALA A 303 6.00 -26.91 4.39
CA ALA A 303 4.79 -27.72 4.32
C ALA A 303 4.50 -28.46 5.65
N GLN A 304 5.54 -28.96 6.31
CA GLN A 304 5.44 -29.63 7.61
C GLN A 304 5.09 -28.64 8.72
N HIS A 305 5.69 -27.45 8.71
CA HIS A 305 5.37 -26.41 9.70
C HIS A 305 3.94 -25.90 9.57
N VAL A 306 3.45 -25.69 8.33
CA VAL A 306 2.02 -25.40 8.11
C VAL A 306 1.16 -26.48 8.75
N ASP A 307 1.49 -27.74 8.54
CA ASP A 307 0.73 -28.86 9.12
C ASP A 307 0.77 -28.90 10.63
N GLN A 308 1.91 -28.57 11.22
CA GLN A 308 2.06 -28.46 12.66
C GLN A 308 1.13 -27.38 13.22
N VAL A 309 1.10 -26.18 12.62
CA VAL A 309 0.20 -25.09 13.05
C VAL A 309 -1.28 -25.49 12.95
N PHE A 310 -1.67 -26.23 11.91
CA PHE A 310 -3.01 -26.79 11.79
C PHE A 310 -3.30 -27.87 12.85
N ALA A 311 -2.31 -28.69 13.19
CA ALA A 311 -2.43 -29.74 14.21
C ALA A 311 -2.48 -29.16 15.64
N ASP A 312 -1.76 -28.09 15.92
CA ASP A 312 -1.76 -27.41 17.21
C ASP A 312 -3.09 -26.66 17.46
N ASN A 313 -3.81 -26.34 16.38
CA ASN A 313 -5.19 -25.87 16.48
C ASN A 313 -6.12 -27.06 16.80
N LYS A 314 -6.49 -27.20 18.08
CA LYS A 314 -7.32 -28.30 18.59
C LYS A 314 -8.59 -28.59 17.76
N ASP A 315 -9.18 -27.56 17.15
CA ASP A 315 -10.38 -27.68 16.32
C ASP A 315 -10.12 -28.26 14.91
N LEU A 316 -8.86 -28.33 14.47
CA LEU A 316 -8.46 -28.64 13.09
C LEU A 316 -7.48 -29.83 12.97
N VAL A 317 -7.21 -30.55 14.07
CA VAL A 317 -6.35 -31.74 14.11
C VAL A 317 -6.71 -32.79 13.05
N TRP A 318 -7.98 -32.87 12.66
CA TRP A 318 -8.48 -33.81 11.65
C TRP A 318 -8.13 -33.41 10.20
N VAL A 319 -7.72 -32.16 9.94
CA VAL A 319 -7.33 -31.69 8.60
C VAL A 319 -6.03 -32.36 8.13
N THR A 320 -5.11 -32.64 9.05
CA THR A 320 -3.77 -33.19 8.76
C THR A 320 -3.71 -34.71 8.86
N LYS A 321 -4.57 -35.32 9.69
CA LYS A 321 -4.74 -36.77 9.76
C LYS A 321 -5.67 -37.21 8.65
N GLY A 322 -5.14 -37.62 7.50
CA GLY A 322 -5.88 -37.99 6.27
C GLY A 322 -6.95 -39.10 6.35
N GLY A 323 -7.47 -39.46 7.53
CA GLY A 323 -8.60 -40.36 7.70
C GLY A 323 -9.91 -39.66 7.37
N SER A 324 -10.50 -39.99 6.22
CA SER A 324 -11.92 -39.77 5.99
C SER A 324 -12.70 -40.33 7.17
N ARG A 325 -13.44 -39.51 7.92
CA ARG A 325 -14.51 -40.03 8.77
C ARG A 325 -15.53 -40.67 7.82
N ALA A 326 -15.44 -41.99 7.65
CA ALA A 326 -16.36 -42.75 6.84
C ALA A 326 -17.77 -42.53 7.40
N PHE A 327 -18.56 -41.74 6.69
CA PHE A 327 -19.96 -41.52 6.99
C PHE A 327 -20.68 -42.86 6.82
N LYS A 328 -21.19 -43.43 7.92
CA LYS A 328 -22.20 -44.50 7.86
C LYS A 328 -23.57 -43.81 7.83
N PRO A 329 -24.26 -43.74 6.68
CA PRO A 329 -25.61 -43.20 6.66
C PRO A 329 -26.51 -44.21 7.37
N SER A 330 -27.06 -43.82 8.52
CA SER A 330 -28.20 -44.51 9.11
C SER A 330 -29.45 -43.73 8.75
N TRP A 331 -30.13 -44.21 7.71
CA TRP A 331 -31.59 -44.28 7.50
C TRP A 331 -31.99 -44.05 6.03
N PRO A 332 -32.92 -44.87 5.48
CA PRO A 332 -33.39 -44.75 4.11
C PRO A 332 -34.74 -44.02 4.07
N PHE A 333 -34.87 -42.85 3.43
CA PHE A 333 -36.10 -42.46 2.70
C PHE A 333 -35.92 -41.19 1.83
N SER A 334 -36.56 -41.25 0.65
CA SER A 334 -36.81 -40.21 -0.37
C SER A 334 -35.71 -39.93 -1.41
N LEU A 335 -35.69 -40.79 -2.44
CA LEU A 335 -35.48 -40.37 -3.82
C LEU A 335 -36.59 -39.40 -4.25
N VAL A 336 -36.25 -38.51 -5.19
CA VAL A 336 -37.06 -37.43 -5.80
C VAL A 336 -36.98 -36.08 -5.09
N PHE A 337 -35.78 -35.51 -4.92
CA PHE A 337 -35.48 -34.04 -4.94
C PHE A 337 -33.95 -33.76 -4.88
N SER A 338 -33.09 -34.53 -5.57
CA SER A 338 -31.64 -34.50 -5.26
C SER A 338 -30.70 -33.83 -6.27
N HIS A 339 -31.09 -33.54 -7.52
CA HIS A 339 -30.15 -32.94 -8.48
C HIS A 339 -30.01 -31.42 -8.37
N SER A 340 -31.11 -30.66 -8.23
CA SER A 340 -31.02 -29.19 -8.18
C SER A 340 -30.50 -28.66 -6.84
N TYR A 341 -30.81 -29.34 -5.74
CA TYR A 341 -30.36 -28.97 -4.40
C TYR A 341 -28.87 -29.28 -4.20
N ALA A 342 -28.41 -30.47 -4.62
CA ALA A 342 -27.00 -30.83 -4.58
C ALA A 342 -26.16 -29.95 -5.53
N HIS A 343 -26.69 -29.61 -6.72
CA HIS A 343 -26.02 -28.67 -7.64
C HIS A 343 -25.94 -27.26 -7.06
N ARG A 344 -27.01 -26.75 -6.43
CA ARG A 344 -27.00 -25.44 -5.76
C ARG A 344 -26.01 -25.40 -4.58
N GLN A 345 -25.96 -26.44 -3.75
CA GLN A 345 -24.97 -26.54 -2.67
C GLN A 345 -23.53 -26.60 -3.20
N LYS A 346 -23.29 -27.35 -4.29
CA LYS A 346 -21.95 -27.45 -4.90
C LYS A 346 -21.47 -26.12 -5.49
N CYS A 347 -22.34 -25.36 -6.16
CA CYS A 347 -22.01 -24.03 -6.68
C CYS A 347 -21.73 -23.02 -5.55
N LYS A 348 -22.53 -23.03 -4.48
CA LYS A 348 -22.32 -22.13 -3.33
C LYS A 348 -21.05 -22.47 -2.54
N LEU A 349 -20.75 -23.75 -2.33
CA LEU A 349 -19.50 -24.19 -1.69
C LEU A 349 -18.28 -23.74 -2.51
N HIS A 350 -18.37 -23.84 -3.84
CA HIS A 350 -17.30 -23.35 -4.72
C HIS A 350 -17.14 -21.83 -4.62
N ALA A 351 -18.22 -21.07 -4.47
CA ALA A 351 -18.17 -19.62 -4.26
C ALA A 351 -17.51 -19.24 -2.92
N ILE A 352 -17.87 -19.94 -1.83
CA ILE A 352 -17.24 -19.77 -0.50
C ILE A 352 -15.76 -20.12 -0.57
N GLU A 353 -15.42 -21.29 -1.13
CA GLU A 353 -14.04 -21.74 -1.28
C GLU A 353 -13.22 -20.77 -2.14
N TYR A 354 -13.80 -20.26 -3.23
CA TYR A 354 -13.17 -19.26 -4.08
C TYR A 354 -12.91 -17.95 -3.32
N SER A 355 -13.90 -17.46 -2.55
CA SER A 355 -13.75 -16.26 -1.73
C SER A 355 -12.64 -16.41 -0.71
N ILE A 356 -12.64 -17.49 0.07
CA ILE A 356 -11.62 -17.75 1.08
C ILE A 356 -10.23 -17.84 0.46
N LYS A 357 -10.09 -18.58 -0.66
CA LYS A 357 -8.82 -18.67 -1.39
C LYS A 357 -8.33 -17.30 -1.88
N LYS A 358 -9.25 -16.44 -2.32
CA LYS A 358 -8.94 -15.08 -2.73
C LYS A 358 -8.45 -14.25 -1.55
N ASP A 359 -9.14 -14.26 -0.42
CA ASP A 359 -8.78 -13.50 0.78
C ASP A 359 -7.44 -13.96 1.37
N ILE A 360 -7.16 -15.27 1.31
CA ILE A 360 -5.84 -15.83 1.67
C ILE A 360 -4.77 -15.30 0.73
N LYS A 361 -4.96 -15.36 -0.59
CA LYS A 361 -3.98 -14.84 -1.55
C LYS A 361 -3.70 -13.35 -1.34
N GLN A 362 -4.71 -12.56 -1.00
CA GLN A 362 -4.53 -11.15 -0.65
C GLN A 362 -3.74 -10.98 0.64
N THR A 363 -4.01 -11.79 1.66
CA THR A 363 -3.25 -11.80 2.92
C THR A 363 -1.78 -12.14 2.67
N LEU A 364 -1.49 -13.04 1.73
CA LEU A 364 -0.14 -13.46 1.36
C LEU A 364 0.59 -12.49 0.42
N ALA A 365 -0.10 -11.53 -0.21
CA ALA A 365 0.48 -10.66 -1.24
C ALA A 365 1.60 -9.73 -0.73
N GLY A 366 1.63 -9.45 0.58
CA GLY A 366 2.67 -8.66 1.25
C GLY A 366 3.64 -9.49 2.09
N VAL A 367 3.58 -10.82 1.98
CA VAL A 367 4.41 -11.72 2.79
C VAL A 367 5.72 -11.98 2.06
N THR A 368 6.82 -11.70 2.74
CA THR A 368 8.18 -11.84 2.21
C THR A 368 8.81 -13.18 2.55
N GLN A 369 8.40 -13.81 3.65
CA GLN A 369 8.89 -15.11 4.12
C GLN A 369 7.82 -15.83 4.95
N TYR A 370 7.99 -17.12 5.17
CA TYR A 370 7.13 -17.92 6.03
C TYR A 370 7.12 -17.43 7.49
N SER A 371 5.98 -17.54 8.16
CA SER A 371 5.88 -17.56 9.63
C SER A 371 4.60 -18.24 10.08
N ASP A 372 4.63 -18.88 11.25
CA ASP A 372 3.47 -19.55 11.86
C ASP A 372 2.30 -18.57 12.08
N GLY A 373 2.61 -17.32 12.43
CA GLY A 373 1.61 -16.28 12.64
C GLY A 373 0.77 -15.99 11.38
N ILE A 374 1.36 -16.10 10.19
CA ILE A 374 0.63 -15.92 8.92
C ILE A 374 -0.31 -17.09 8.67
N VAL A 375 0.14 -18.32 8.96
CA VAL A 375 -0.70 -19.52 8.86
C VAL A 375 -1.90 -19.38 9.82
N GLY A 376 -1.64 -18.98 11.08
CA GLY A 376 -2.68 -18.70 12.07
C GLY A 376 -3.69 -17.64 11.60
N LYS A 377 -3.22 -16.56 10.97
CA LYS A 377 -4.10 -15.54 10.36
C LYS A 377 -4.97 -16.11 9.26
N CYS A 378 -4.42 -16.93 8.36
CA CYS A 378 -5.19 -17.59 7.30
C CYS A 378 -6.23 -18.60 7.87
N ILE A 379 -5.88 -19.33 8.93
CA ILE A 379 -6.82 -20.20 9.64
C ILE A 379 -7.98 -19.38 10.21
N GLN A 380 -7.69 -18.28 10.89
CA GLN A 380 -8.73 -17.44 11.50
C GLN A 380 -9.64 -16.80 10.44
N LEU A 381 -9.08 -16.31 9.33
CA LEU A 381 -9.85 -15.80 8.19
C LEU A 381 -10.81 -16.87 7.64
N THR A 382 -10.32 -18.11 7.50
CA THR A 382 -11.13 -19.23 7.04
C THR A 382 -12.25 -19.56 8.03
N LYS A 383 -11.96 -19.57 9.34
CA LYS A 383 -12.97 -19.79 10.39
C LYS A 383 -14.06 -18.73 10.33
N VAL A 384 -13.69 -17.44 10.26
CA VAL A 384 -14.64 -16.32 10.19
C VAL A 384 -15.53 -16.42 8.94
N ALA A 385 -14.92 -16.64 7.77
CA ALA A 385 -15.68 -16.77 6.53
C ALA A 385 -16.66 -17.95 6.53
N LEU A 386 -16.31 -19.07 7.18
CA LEU A 386 -17.21 -20.20 7.33
C LEU A 386 -18.37 -19.89 8.30
N VAL A 387 -18.10 -19.20 9.41
CA VAL A 387 -19.15 -18.75 10.35
C VAL A 387 -20.11 -17.77 9.68
N ASP A 388 -19.60 -16.87 8.84
CA ASP A 388 -20.46 -15.95 8.09
C ASP A 388 -21.29 -16.69 7.04
N ALA A 389 -20.70 -17.66 6.35
CA ALA A 389 -21.44 -18.52 5.42
C ALA A 389 -22.54 -19.36 6.12
N GLU A 390 -22.32 -19.76 7.37
CA GLU A 390 -23.31 -20.47 8.18
C GLU A 390 -24.58 -19.67 8.46
N LYS A 391 -24.48 -18.34 8.51
CA LYS A 391 -25.64 -17.44 8.67
C LYS A 391 -26.57 -17.50 7.45
N GLU A 392 -26.03 -17.79 6.27
CA GLU A 392 -26.78 -17.84 5.02
C GLU A 392 -27.21 -19.25 4.61
N MET A 393 -26.43 -20.28 4.99
CA MET A 393 -26.81 -21.67 4.78
C MET A 393 -26.14 -22.61 5.78
N PRO A 394 -26.76 -23.76 6.11
CA PRO A 394 -26.10 -24.78 6.93
C PRO A 394 -24.83 -25.29 6.25
N VAL A 395 -23.66 -25.05 6.85
CA VAL A 395 -22.38 -25.60 6.40
C VAL A 395 -22.11 -26.88 7.17
N SER A 396 -22.19 -28.04 6.50
CA SER A 396 -21.91 -29.32 7.15
C SER A 396 -20.43 -29.50 7.49
N ASP A 397 -20.12 -30.34 8.48
CA ASP A 397 -18.73 -30.64 8.86
C ASP A 397 -17.91 -31.18 7.68
N ALA A 398 -18.52 -31.96 6.79
CA ALA A 398 -17.87 -32.44 5.57
C ALA A 398 -17.52 -31.30 4.59
N MET A 399 -18.33 -30.25 4.53
CA MET A 399 -18.04 -29.06 3.73
C MET A 399 -16.91 -28.24 4.36
N LYS A 400 -16.94 -28.03 5.68
CA LYS A 400 -15.83 -27.40 6.42
C LYS A 400 -14.53 -28.16 6.18
N GLU A 401 -14.58 -29.49 6.25
CA GLU A 401 -13.43 -30.35 5.99
C GLU A 401 -12.86 -30.17 4.59
N LYS A 402 -13.73 -30.18 3.58
CA LYS A 402 -13.31 -29.96 2.20
C LYS A 402 -12.67 -28.57 2.01
N VAL A 403 -13.26 -27.52 2.57
CA VAL A 403 -12.74 -26.15 2.50
C VAL A 403 -11.39 -26.07 3.19
N PHE A 404 -11.26 -26.54 4.43
CA PHE A 404 -9.99 -26.49 5.16
C PHE A 404 -8.88 -27.31 4.49
N ARG A 405 -9.17 -28.50 3.93
CA ARG A 405 -8.17 -29.26 3.16
C ARG A 405 -7.70 -28.48 1.93
N SER A 406 -8.63 -27.85 1.21
CA SER A 406 -8.32 -27.04 0.03
C SER A 406 -7.51 -25.79 0.35
N VAL A 407 -7.87 -25.12 1.45
CA VAL A 407 -7.17 -23.96 2.01
C VAL A 407 -5.77 -24.32 2.47
N THR A 408 -5.62 -25.41 3.23
CA THR A 408 -4.32 -25.89 3.71
C THR A 408 -3.39 -26.15 2.53
N LYS A 409 -3.88 -26.81 1.47
CA LYS A 409 -3.11 -27.03 0.24
C LYS A 409 -2.67 -25.72 -0.40
N LEU A 410 -3.56 -24.73 -0.51
CA LEU A 410 -3.22 -23.41 -1.05
C LEU A 410 -2.14 -22.71 -0.20
N ILE A 411 -2.32 -22.69 1.13
CA ILE A 411 -1.39 -22.04 2.06
C ILE A 411 0.00 -22.69 1.94
N ARG A 412 0.07 -24.03 1.95
CA ARG A 412 1.33 -24.77 1.76
C ARG A 412 2.02 -24.34 0.46
N THR A 413 1.32 -24.42 -0.67
CA THR A 413 1.91 -24.12 -1.98
C THR A 413 2.39 -22.67 -2.09
N GLU A 414 1.57 -21.70 -1.66
CA GLU A 414 1.94 -20.29 -1.77
C GLU A 414 3.05 -19.89 -0.79
N LEU A 415 2.99 -20.33 0.46
CA LEU A 415 4.03 -20.03 1.45
C LEU A 415 5.35 -20.74 1.12
N GLN A 416 5.32 -21.96 0.60
CA GLN A 416 6.52 -22.65 0.12
C GLN A 416 7.16 -21.89 -1.04
N ARG A 417 6.35 -21.40 -2.00
CA ARG A 417 6.85 -20.57 -3.11
C ARG A 417 7.44 -19.25 -2.60
N ILE A 418 6.77 -18.59 -1.65
CA ILE A 418 7.27 -17.34 -1.04
C ILE A 418 8.61 -17.59 -0.34
N GLN A 419 8.68 -18.65 0.47
CA GLN A 419 9.90 -19.01 1.19
C GLN A 419 11.03 -19.38 0.23
N TYR A 420 10.75 -20.12 -0.85
CA TYR A 420 11.73 -20.46 -1.87
C TYR A 420 12.35 -19.22 -2.53
N GLU A 421 11.53 -18.24 -2.92
CA GLU A 421 12.03 -16.98 -3.49
C GLU A 421 12.85 -16.17 -2.47
N TRP A 422 12.50 -16.27 -1.19
CA TRP A 422 13.28 -15.65 -0.11
C TRP A 422 14.62 -16.37 0.12
N ASP A 423 14.61 -17.70 0.19
CA ASP A 423 15.78 -18.55 0.45
C ASP A 423 16.84 -18.42 -0.64
N LYS A 424 16.44 -18.22 -1.90
CA LYS A 424 17.36 -17.94 -3.03
C LYS A 424 18.33 -16.80 -2.76
N LYS A 425 17.95 -15.85 -1.91
CA LYS A 425 18.76 -14.67 -1.58
C LYS A 425 19.24 -14.68 -0.13
N ASN A 426 18.52 -15.36 0.77
CA ASN A 426 18.72 -15.19 2.21
C ASN A 426 19.12 -16.46 2.97
N SER A 427 19.05 -17.63 2.35
CA SER A 427 19.60 -18.84 2.96
C SER A 427 21.11 -18.70 3.22
N VAL A 428 21.62 -19.44 4.21
CA VAL A 428 23.05 -19.41 4.59
C VAL A 428 23.93 -19.72 3.38
N SER A 429 23.58 -20.74 2.60
CA SER A 429 24.33 -21.14 1.40
C SER A 429 24.26 -20.07 0.30
N ALA A 430 23.10 -19.47 0.04
CA ALA A 430 22.97 -18.40 -0.96
C ALA A 430 23.77 -17.14 -0.58
N ARG A 431 23.73 -16.74 0.69
CA ARG A 431 24.50 -15.60 1.21
C ARG A 431 26.00 -15.85 1.24
N PHE A 432 26.41 -17.07 1.60
CA PHE A 432 27.81 -17.44 1.50
C PHE A 432 28.26 -17.45 0.03
N ALA A 433 27.44 -17.99 -0.88
CA ALA A 433 27.73 -18.01 -2.31
C ALA A 433 27.87 -16.61 -2.93
N SER A 434 27.07 -15.63 -2.48
CA SER A 434 27.17 -14.24 -2.98
C SER A 434 28.52 -13.58 -2.62
N CYS A 435 29.22 -14.09 -1.60
CA CYS A 435 30.54 -13.59 -1.19
C CYS A 435 31.68 -14.12 -2.08
N ARG A 436 31.41 -14.97 -3.08
CA ARG A 436 32.44 -15.57 -3.95
C ARG A 436 33.41 -14.53 -4.55
N PRO A 437 32.97 -13.41 -5.15
CA PRO A 437 33.89 -12.47 -5.77
C PRO A 437 34.92 -11.89 -4.79
N GLN A 438 34.45 -11.47 -3.60
CA GLN A 438 35.32 -10.94 -2.54
C GLN A 438 36.33 -11.98 -2.05
N MET A 439 35.84 -13.19 -1.74
CA MET A 439 36.70 -14.27 -1.26
C MET A 439 37.71 -14.75 -2.32
N LYS A 440 37.33 -14.70 -3.59
CA LYS A 440 38.20 -15.01 -4.72
C LYS A 440 39.31 -13.97 -4.87
N SER A 441 38.99 -12.69 -4.69
CA SER A 441 40.00 -11.62 -4.73
C SER A 441 40.98 -11.75 -3.56
N TYR A 442 40.48 -11.97 -2.34
CA TYR A 442 41.30 -12.26 -1.17
C TYR A 442 42.26 -13.43 -1.42
N PHE A 443 41.74 -14.55 -1.93
CA PHE A 443 42.57 -15.71 -2.27
C PHE A 443 43.64 -15.41 -3.33
N LYS A 444 43.29 -14.64 -4.37
CA LYS A 444 44.24 -14.21 -5.41
C LYS A 444 45.34 -13.32 -4.83
N ASN A 445 45.01 -12.44 -3.90
CA ASN A 445 45.97 -11.55 -3.25
C ASN A 445 46.93 -12.32 -2.36
N LEU A 446 46.46 -13.33 -1.62
CA LEU A 446 47.33 -14.28 -0.93
C LEU A 446 48.25 -15.05 -1.89
N GLY A 447 47.75 -15.47 -3.06
CA GLY A 447 48.54 -16.13 -4.10
C GLY A 447 49.70 -15.29 -4.65
N LYS A 448 49.55 -13.97 -4.67
CA LYS A 448 50.62 -13.02 -5.00
C LYS A 448 51.62 -12.80 -3.85
N GLY A 449 51.35 -13.37 -2.68
CA GLY A 449 52.16 -13.18 -1.47
C GLY A 449 51.92 -11.87 -0.74
N TRP A 450 50.78 -11.20 -0.99
CA TRP A 450 50.44 -9.97 -0.28
C TRP A 450 50.06 -10.28 1.17
N LEU A 451 50.63 -9.53 2.11
CA LEU A 451 50.42 -9.64 3.56
C LEU A 451 50.45 -8.24 4.21
N GLY A 452 49.98 -8.16 5.46
CA GLY A 452 49.95 -6.94 6.26
C GLY A 452 49.19 -5.82 5.56
N MET A 453 49.78 -4.63 5.51
CA MET A 453 49.14 -3.45 4.92
C MET A 453 48.75 -3.62 3.45
N VAL A 454 49.57 -4.28 2.62
CA VAL A 454 49.26 -4.43 1.18
C VAL A 454 47.99 -5.27 0.97
N LEU A 455 47.81 -6.30 1.80
CA LEU A 455 46.62 -7.14 1.75
C LEU A 455 45.40 -6.42 2.31
N LEU A 456 45.55 -5.65 3.40
CA LEU A 456 44.49 -4.84 3.98
C LEU A 456 44.01 -3.76 3.00
N GLU A 457 44.92 -3.00 2.38
CA GLU A 457 44.60 -1.98 1.38
C GLU A 457 43.80 -2.58 0.21
N ALA A 458 44.31 -3.66 -0.39
CA ALA A 458 43.66 -4.33 -1.49
C ALA A 458 42.27 -4.88 -1.10
N SER A 459 42.16 -5.48 0.08
CA SER A 459 40.90 -6.06 0.55
C SER A 459 39.83 -5.01 0.81
N VAL A 460 40.20 -3.85 1.35
CA VAL A 460 39.29 -2.72 1.55
C VAL A 460 38.90 -2.08 0.23
N CYS A 461 39.83 -1.85 -0.69
CA CYS A 461 39.52 -1.31 -2.03
C CYS A 461 38.58 -2.24 -2.82
N ASP A 462 38.84 -3.56 -2.79
CA ASP A 462 37.96 -4.55 -3.41
C ASP A 462 36.58 -4.57 -2.76
N TRP A 463 36.52 -4.51 -1.42
CA TRP A 463 35.25 -4.43 -0.69
C TRP A 463 34.46 -3.16 -1.03
N LEU A 464 35.10 -1.99 -1.04
CA LEU A 464 34.46 -0.73 -1.43
C LEU A 464 33.93 -0.81 -2.87
N SER A 465 34.78 -1.21 -3.82
CA SER A 465 34.42 -1.31 -5.25
C SER A 465 33.22 -2.21 -5.49
N ASN A 466 33.10 -3.31 -4.73
CA ASN A 466 32.03 -4.29 -4.92
C ASN A 466 30.72 -3.93 -4.19
N ASN A 467 30.76 -3.09 -3.16
CA ASN A 467 29.61 -2.90 -2.25
C ASN A 467 29.10 -1.45 -2.16
N MET A 468 29.91 -0.43 -2.48
CA MET A 468 29.51 0.98 -2.32
C MET A 468 28.27 1.35 -3.13
N GLN A 469 28.15 0.84 -4.37
CA GLN A 469 26.98 1.13 -5.20
C GLN A 469 25.69 0.57 -4.60
N MET A 470 25.70 -0.70 -4.21
CA MET A 470 24.56 -1.34 -3.58
C MET A 470 24.19 -0.67 -2.25
N SER A 471 25.19 -0.30 -1.44
CA SER A 471 24.98 0.42 -0.18
C SER A 471 24.36 1.81 -0.42
N PHE A 472 24.80 2.52 -1.46
CA PHE A 472 24.17 3.78 -1.84
C PHE A 472 22.74 3.60 -2.32
N GLU A 473 22.44 2.53 -3.06
CA GLU A 473 21.06 2.19 -3.48
C GLU A 473 20.15 1.91 -2.27
N GLU A 474 20.67 1.24 -1.22
CA GLU A 474 19.96 1.01 0.05
C GLU A 474 19.70 2.32 0.81
N GLU A 475 20.69 3.23 0.86
CA GLU A 475 20.55 4.55 1.47
C GLU A 475 19.55 5.42 0.71
N LEU A 476 19.65 5.45 -0.62
CA LEU A 476 18.73 6.17 -1.50
C LEU A 476 17.31 5.64 -1.35
N THR A 477 17.15 4.32 -1.28
CA THR A 477 15.86 3.66 -1.02
C THR A 477 15.23 4.14 0.28
N THR A 478 16.03 4.19 1.35
CA THR A 478 15.58 4.60 2.68
C THR A 478 15.19 6.08 2.72
N ILE A 479 16.01 6.94 2.11
CA ILE A 479 15.78 8.39 2.06
C ILE A 479 14.53 8.70 1.23
N VAL A 480 14.45 8.19 0.01
CA VAL A 480 13.31 8.42 -0.89
C VAL A 480 12.04 7.82 -0.28
N GLY A 481 12.10 6.60 0.24
CA GLY A 481 10.97 5.97 0.91
C GLY A 481 10.48 6.79 2.13
N THR A 482 11.39 7.34 2.92
CA THR A 482 11.06 8.22 4.05
C THR A 482 10.44 9.55 3.62
N THR A 483 10.88 10.12 2.51
CA THR A 483 10.28 11.33 1.93
C THR A 483 8.89 11.06 1.35
N LEU A 484 8.74 9.93 0.65
CA LEU A 484 7.51 9.61 -0.07
C LEU A 484 6.38 9.14 0.86
N LYS A 485 6.69 8.45 1.98
CA LYS A 485 5.66 7.91 2.89
C LYS A 485 4.63 8.95 3.38
N GLY A 486 5.02 10.22 3.44
CA GLY A 486 4.16 11.33 3.87
C GLY A 486 3.52 12.14 2.74
N LYS A 487 3.80 11.84 1.46
CA LYS A 487 3.24 12.59 0.34
C LYS A 487 1.73 12.36 0.23
N ARG A 488 0.98 13.39 -0.16
CA ARG A 488 -0.49 13.35 -0.27
C ARG A 488 -1.01 12.18 -1.10
N TRP A 489 -0.37 11.87 -2.22
CA TRP A 489 -0.77 10.75 -3.07
C TRP A 489 -0.52 9.37 -2.43
N VAL A 490 0.42 9.27 -1.48
CA VAL A 490 0.62 8.08 -0.65
C VAL A 490 -0.40 8.01 0.47
N VAL A 491 -1.00 9.12 0.92
CA VAL A 491 -1.94 9.15 2.06
C VAL A 491 -3.42 9.39 1.70
N SER A 492 -3.76 9.70 0.44
CA SER A 492 -5.14 9.91 -0.02
C SER A 492 -5.46 9.17 -1.34
N ALA A 493 -6.69 8.63 -1.45
CA ALA A 493 -7.15 7.86 -2.62
C ALA A 493 -7.48 8.76 -3.81
N ASP A 494 -8.12 9.88 -3.52
CA ASP A 494 -8.53 10.95 -4.44
C ASP A 494 -7.32 11.61 -5.12
N VAL A 495 -6.26 11.96 -4.37
CA VAL A 495 -5.04 12.54 -4.95
C VAL A 495 -4.36 11.54 -5.89
N MET A 496 -4.30 10.25 -5.53
CA MET A 496 -3.74 9.24 -6.44
C MET A 496 -4.62 9.06 -7.68
N GLN A 497 -5.94 9.01 -7.53
CA GLN A 497 -6.85 8.91 -8.67
C GLN A 497 -6.67 10.11 -9.60
N ALA A 498 -6.52 11.33 -9.06
CA ALA A 498 -6.21 12.53 -9.82
C ALA A 498 -4.89 12.42 -10.57
N LEU A 499 -3.84 11.84 -9.98
CA LEU A 499 -2.56 11.59 -10.66
C LEU A 499 -2.67 10.56 -11.80
N VAL A 500 -3.45 9.50 -11.60
CA VAL A 500 -3.75 8.50 -12.64
C VAL A 500 -4.48 9.16 -13.79
N ASP A 501 -5.49 9.98 -13.50
CA ASP A 501 -6.27 10.68 -14.51
C ASP A 501 -5.43 11.78 -15.20
N ASN A 502 -4.55 12.48 -14.47
CA ASN A 502 -3.60 13.42 -15.06
C ASN A 502 -2.66 12.74 -16.07
N SER A 503 -2.21 11.52 -15.78
CA SER A 503 -1.44 10.73 -16.74
C SER A 503 -2.26 10.41 -18.00
N LEU A 504 -3.56 10.13 -17.90
CA LEU A 504 -4.42 9.96 -19.08
C LEU A 504 -4.60 11.26 -19.86
N VAL A 505 -4.75 12.40 -19.18
CA VAL A 505 -4.82 13.73 -19.82
C VAL A 505 -3.59 13.95 -20.71
N GLN A 506 -2.39 13.62 -20.23
CA GLN A 506 -1.16 13.75 -21.03
C GLN A 506 -1.22 12.92 -22.32
N TYR A 507 -1.73 11.68 -22.26
CA TYR A 507 -1.90 10.85 -23.46
C TYR A 507 -2.99 11.37 -24.40
N LEU A 508 -4.07 11.95 -23.86
CA LEU A 508 -5.11 12.62 -24.67
C LEU A 508 -4.56 13.85 -25.40
N GLU A 509 -3.74 14.66 -24.73
CA GLU A 509 -3.06 15.81 -25.34
C GLU A 509 -2.10 15.38 -26.47
N MET A 510 -1.44 14.25 -26.31
CA MET A 510 -0.62 13.60 -27.36
C MET A 510 -1.46 12.92 -28.45
N LYS A 511 -2.80 13.00 -28.39
CA LYS A 511 -3.75 12.33 -29.29
C LYS A 511 -3.56 10.80 -29.38
N ASN A 512 -3.03 10.19 -28.33
CA ASN A 512 -2.78 8.74 -28.28
C ASN A 512 -3.94 8.00 -27.61
N ILE A 513 -5.11 7.99 -28.27
CA ILE A 513 -6.34 7.42 -27.71
C ILE A 513 -6.20 5.91 -27.47
N LYS A 514 -5.49 5.19 -28.34
CA LYS A 514 -5.22 3.76 -28.15
C LYS A 514 -4.50 3.48 -26.82
N ALA A 515 -3.51 4.29 -26.45
CA ALA A 515 -2.83 4.16 -25.16
C ALA A 515 -3.77 4.48 -23.99
N VAL A 516 -4.61 5.52 -24.10
CA VAL A 516 -5.62 5.87 -23.09
C VAL A 516 -6.55 4.68 -22.84
N LEU A 517 -7.16 4.13 -23.90
CA LEU A 517 -8.08 2.99 -23.77
C LEU A 517 -7.41 1.73 -23.22
N GLY A 518 -6.16 1.46 -23.64
CA GLY A 518 -5.36 0.37 -23.10
C GLY A 518 -5.10 0.51 -21.59
N LYS A 519 -4.77 1.73 -21.13
CA LYS A 519 -4.52 2.00 -19.70
C LYS A 519 -5.80 2.03 -18.86
N VAL A 520 -6.91 2.53 -19.40
CA VAL A 520 -8.24 2.46 -18.77
C VAL A 520 -8.70 1.01 -18.60
N SER A 521 -8.44 0.16 -19.59
CA SER A 521 -8.78 -1.27 -19.58
C SER A 521 -7.86 -2.10 -18.67
N ASN A 522 -6.63 -1.65 -18.45
CA ASN A 522 -5.65 -2.29 -17.58
C ASN A 522 -5.13 -1.33 -16.48
N PRO A 523 -5.99 -0.97 -15.50
CA PRO A 523 -5.65 0.02 -14.50
C PRO A 523 -4.57 -0.45 -13.52
N LYS A 524 -4.36 -1.77 -13.35
CA LYS A 524 -3.28 -2.29 -12.49
C LYS A 524 -1.90 -1.88 -13.01
N ASP A 525 -1.65 -2.12 -14.28
CA ASP A 525 -0.37 -1.77 -14.90
C ASP A 525 -0.23 -0.26 -15.04
N HIS A 526 -1.31 0.45 -15.34
CA HIS A 526 -1.27 1.92 -15.38
C HIS A 526 -0.91 2.55 -14.04
N ILE A 527 -1.53 2.11 -12.94
CA ILE A 527 -1.19 2.60 -11.60
C ILE A 527 0.27 2.28 -11.28
N LYS A 528 0.75 1.07 -11.59
CA LYS A 528 2.14 0.69 -11.40
C LYS A 528 3.07 1.64 -12.15
N ASP A 529 2.77 1.93 -13.41
CA ASP A 529 3.56 2.88 -14.21
C ASP A 529 3.57 4.27 -13.57
N VAL A 530 2.42 4.82 -13.19
CA VAL A 530 2.31 6.16 -12.58
C VAL A 530 3.13 6.24 -11.29
N VAL A 531 3.01 5.25 -10.41
CA VAL A 531 3.79 5.22 -9.16
C VAL A 531 5.29 5.10 -9.46
N SER A 532 5.70 4.27 -10.42
CA SER A 532 7.10 4.16 -10.82
C SER A 532 7.66 5.48 -11.32
N HIS A 533 6.91 6.24 -12.12
CA HIS A 533 7.33 7.55 -12.60
C HIS A 533 7.47 8.56 -11.44
N LEU A 534 6.54 8.56 -10.47
CA LEU A 534 6.61 9.44 -9.30
C LEU A 534 7.85 9.16 -8.45
N ILE A 535 8.18 7.88 -8.25
CA ILE A 535 9.37 7.47 -7.50
C ILE A 535 10.64 7.82 -8.28
N ALA A 536 10.71 7.48 -9.56
CA ALA A 536 11.86 7.77 -10.41
C ALA A 536 12.14 9.29 -10.46
N HIS A 537 11.10 10.11 -10.48
CA HIS A 537 11.23 11.55 -10.42
C HIS A 537 11.84 12.03 -9.08
N GLU A 538 11.36 11.54 -7.93
CA GLU A 538 11.93 11.89 -6.63
C GLU A 538 13.38 11.38 -6.48
N VAL A 539 13.68 10.19 -7.00
CA VAL A 539 15.05 9.64 -7.07
C VAL A 539 15.95 10.58 -7.87
N LEU A 540 15.53 10.99 -9.07
CA LEU A 540 16.31 11.87 -9.94
C LEU A 540 16.57 13.24 -9.29
N GLN A 541 15.59 13.78 -8.56
CA GLN A 541 15.73 15.08 -7.90
C GLN A 541 16.77 15.10 -6.77
N CYS A 542 17.00 13.99 -6.08
CA CYS A 542 17.88 13.95 -4.92
C CYS A 542 19.17 13.15 -5.10
N SER A 543 19.26 12.27 -6.09
CA SER A 543 20.36 11.29 -6.23
C SER A 543 21.74 11.93 -6.26
N THR A 544 21.98 12.94 -7.09
CA THR A 544 23.32 13.55 -7.23
C THR A 544 23.79 14.20 -5.93
N LYS A 545 22.94 15.01 -5.29
CA LYS A 545 23.27 15.65 -4.00
C LYS A 545 23.52 14.61 -2.91
N LYS A 546 22.76 13.52 -2.90
CA LYS A 546 22.90 12.45 -1.92
C LYS A 546 24.13 11.59 -2.17
N LEU A 547 24.50 11.35 -3.43
CA LEU A 547 25.73 10.65 -3.77
C LEU A 547 26.96 11.40 -3.27
N GLU A 548 27.03 12.71 -3.50
CA GLU A 548 28.18 13.50 -3.04
C GLU A 548 28.27 13.55 -1.51
N ALA A 549 27.13 13.69 -0.81
CA ALA A 549 27.11 13.60 0.64
C ALA A 549 27.54 12.20 1.16
N TYR A 550 27.17 11.15 0.44
CA TYR A 550 27.54 9.77 0.76
C TYR A 550 29.04 9.53 0.56
N LYS A 551 29.59 9.93 -0.60
CA LYS A 551 31.04 9.88 -0.87
C LYS A 551 31.83 10.62 0.21
N GLN A 552 31.41 11.85 0.54
CA GLN A 552 32.08 12.65 1.55
C GLN A 552 32.12 11.95 2.91
N ALA A 553 31.02 11.34 3.33
CA ALA A 553 30.97 10.60 4.59
C ALA A 553 31.83 9.33 4.60
N LEU A 554 31.92 8.62 3.47
CA LEU A 554 32.86 7.49 3.33
C LEU A 554 34.30 7.97 3.50
N LYS A 555 34.68 9.06 2.83
CA LYS A 555 36.03 9.65 2.93
C LYS A 555 36.35 10.09 4.35
N GLU A 556 35.40 10.73 5.03
CA GLU A 556 35.55 11.14 6.43
C GLU A 556 35.71 9.94 7.37
N SER A 557 34.95 8.87 7.12
CA SER A 557 35.03 7.64 7.90
C SER A 557 36.38 6.93 7.72
N ILE A 558 36.88 6.84 6.47
CA ILE A 558 38.21 6.31 6.16
C ILE A 558 39.30 7.15 6.82
N SER A 559 39.19 8.48 6.72
CA SER A 559 40.19 9.40 7.30
C SER A 559 40.20 9.37 8.84
N ALA A 560 39.04 9.18 9.47
CA ALA A 560 38.94 9.00 10.91
C ALA A 560 39.53 7.66 11.37
N ALA A 561 39.29 6.59 10.60
CA ALA A 561 39.88 5.28 10.84
C ALA A 561 41.42 5.30 10.69
N ALA A 562 41.93 5.96 9.65
CA ALA A 562 43.36 6.12 9.42
C ALA A 562 44.05 6.84 10.58
N ARG A 563 43.51 7.98 11.03
CA ARG A 563 44.05 8.70 12.20
C ARG A 563 44.07 7.83 13.46
N SER A 564 42.98 7.11 13.72
CA SER A 564 42.91 6.24 14.90
C SER A 564 43.91 5.08 14.84
N ALA A 565 44.19 4.55 13.64
CA ALA A 565 45.19 3.51 13.43
C ALA A 565 46.64 4.05 13.51
N ALA A 566 46.88 5.30 13.13
CA ALA A 566 48.19 5.95 13.25
C ALA A 566 48.60 6.19 14.72
N ASP A 567 47.62 6.36 15.61
CA ASP A 567 47.84 6.64 17.04
C ASP A 567 48.16 5.39 17.87
N VAL A 568 48.04 4.18 17.30
CA VAL A 568 48.27 2.91 18.00
C VAL A 568 49.54 2.20 17.49
N LYS A 569 50.26 1.53 18.39
CA LYS A 569 51.50 0.78 18.06
C LYS A 569 51.30 -0.70 17.80
N LYS A 570 50.11 -1.21 18.13
CA LYS A 570 49.72 -2.61 17.99
C LYS A 570 48.27 -2.65 17.54
N ASP A 571 47.91 -3.74 16.88
CA ASP A 571 46.56 -3.98 16.36
C ASP A 571 46.11 -2.83 15.42
N CYS A 572 47.03 -2.32 14.60
CA CYS A 572 46.76 -1.15 13.74
C CYS A 572 45.62 -1.43 12.74
N ALA A 573 45.66 -2.60 12.09
CA ALA A 573 44.62 -3.05 11.16
C ALA A 573 43.26 -3.24 11.85
N LEU A 574 43.25 -3.83 13.04
CA LEU A 574 42.05 -4.03 13.86
C LEU A 574 41.45 -2.68 14.26
N THR A 575 42.28 -1.73 14.68
CA THR A 575 41.87 -0.37 15.05
C THR A 575 41.31 0.39 13.85
N PHE A 576 41.94 0.27 12.68
CA PHE A 576 41.43 0.85 11.44
C PHE A 576 40.04 0.32 11.08
N LEU A 577 39.89 -1.00 10.94
CA LEU A 577 38.63 -1.61 10.51
C LEU A 577 37.50 -1.44 11.53
N SER A 578 37.80 -1.57 12.83
CA SER A 578 36.81 -1.34 13.89
C SER A 578 36.33 0.12 13.95
N THR A 579 37.24 1.08 13.80
CA THR A 579 36.90 2.51 13.76
C THR A 579 36.10 2.84 12.50
N LEU A 580 36.50 2.32 11.33
CA LEU A 580 35.78 2.48 10.08
C LEU A 580 34.35 1.95 10.20
N LYS A 581 34.18 0.74 10.74
CA LYS A 581 32.87 0.13 11.02
C LYS A 581 32.01 1.02 11.92
N SER A 582 32.61 1.55 12.99
CA SER A 582 31.91 2.45 13.92
C SER A 582 31.45 3.74 13.25
N LYS A 583 32.31 4.39 12.46
CA LYS A 583 31.97 5.65 11.79
C LYS A 583 30.94 5.50 10.69
N LEU A 584 31.02 4.43 9.91
CA LEU A 584 29.97 4.11 8.94
C LEU A 584 28.63 3.84 9.62
N ARG A 585 28.62 3.24 10.82
CA ARG A 585 27.39 3.01 11.60
C ARG A 585 26.73 4.30 12.09
N GLU A 586 27.52 5.31 12.42
CA GLU A 586 27.01 6.64 12.82
C GLU A 586 26.34 7.36 11.65
N TYR A 587 26.85 7.13 10.43
CA TYR A 587 26.42 7.84 9.23
C TYR A 587 25.23 7.20 8.49
N LEU A 588 25.27 5.88 8.26
CA LEU A 588 24.31 5.18 7.41
C LEU A 588 22.90 5.12 8.06
N HIS A 589 21.84 5.22 7.25
CA HIS A 589 20.45 5.21 7.74
C HIS A 589 19.99 3.81 8.13
N THR A 590 20.49 2.76 7.47
CA THR A 590 20.14 1.35 7.74
C THR A 590 21.32 0.53 8.24
N PRO A 591 22.01 0.95 9.32
CA PRO A 591 23.30 0.39 9.69
C PRO A 591 23.25 -1.10 10.08
N ALA A 592 22.07 -1.61 10.41
CA ALA A 592 21.90 -3.01 10.79
C ALA A 592 21.88 -3.98 9.61
N THR A 593 21.52 -3.51 8.41
CA THR A 593 21.34 -4.32 7.20
C THR A 593 22.18 -3.85 6.02
N ASN A 594 22.82 -2.68 6.12
CA ASN A 594 23.55 -2.08 5.01
C ASN A 594 24.71 -2.98 4.56
N CYS A 595 24.79 -3.23 3.25
CA CYS A 595 25.73 -4.22 2.70
C CYS A 595 27.20 -3.89 2.96
N LEU A 596 27.59 -2.61 3.09
CA LEU A 596 28.97 -2.26 3.47
C LEU A 596 29.30 -2.80 4.87
N LEU A 597 28.41 -2.63 5.84
CA LEU A 597 28.67 -3.05 7.22
C LEU A 597 28.61 -4.58 7.39
N THR A 598 27.77 -5.27 6.62
CA THR A 598 27.61 -6.73 6.71
C THR A 598 28.68 -7.50 5.95
N THR A 599 29.36 -6.87 4.98
CA THR A 599 30.40 -7.52 4.15
C THR A 599 31.82 -7.02 4.44
N MET A 600 31.98 -6.14 5.43
CA MET A 600 33.27 -5.56 5.79
C MET A 600 34.33 -6.66 6.07
N PRO A 601 35.59 -6.47 5.63
CA PRO A 601 36.67 -7.40 5.96
C PRO A 601 36.82 -7.64 7.46
N ASP A 602 37.24 -8.86 7.81
CA ASP A 602 37.42 -9.28 9.20
C ASP A 602 38.59 -8.54 9.84
N ALA A 603 38.30 -7.74 10.86
CA ALA A 603 39.29 -6.94 11.54
C ALA A 603 40.32 -7.77 12.32
N GLY A 604 39.99 -9.04 12.62
CA GLY A 604 40.87 -9.98 13.31
C GLY A 604 41.66 -10.93 12.39
N ASP A 605 41.67 -10.71 11.07
CA ASP A 605 42.45 -11.57 10.17
C ASP A 605 43.96 -11.41 10.45
N PRO A 606 44.68 -12.48 10.85
CA PRO A 606 46.09 -12.39 11.18
C PRO A 606 46.96 -11.97 9.98
N ASN A 607 46.48 -12.16 8.74
CA ASN A 607 47.23 -11.76 7.54
C ASN A 607 47.17 -10.25 7.29
N PHE A 608 46.28 -9.51 7.97
CA PHE A 608 46.26 -8.04 7.93
C PHE A 608 47.24 -7.41 8.93
N ASN A 609 47.89 -8.20 9.80
CA ASN A 609 48.81 -7.67 10.80
C ASN A 609 49.91 -6.81 10.14
N CYS A 610 49.91 -5.52 10.48
CA CYS A 610 50.85 -4.52 10.01
C CYS A 610 51.61 -3.85 11.15
N ASP A 611 51.62 -4.43 12.35
CA ASP A 611 52.25 -3.85 13.54
C ASP A 611 53.78 -3.70 13.41
N GLU A 612 54.39 -4.50 12.53
CA GLU A 612 55.83 -4.42 12.22
C GLU A 612 56.15 -3.32 11.17
N GLN A 613 55.13 -2.69 10.59
CA GLN A 613 55.26 -1.62 9.59
C GLN A 613 55.11 -0.25 10.28
N SER A 614 55.76 0.81 9.77
CA SER A 614 55.66 2.14 10.40
C SER A 614 54.21 2.63 10.42
N THR A 615 53.75 3.18 11.54
CA THR A 615 52.41 3.79 11.68
C THR A 615 52.21 5.00 10.78
N ASP A 616 53.31 5.61 10.32
CA ASP A 616 53.32 6.75 9.38
C ASP A 616 52.63 6.44 8.05
N ILE A 617 52.42 5.16 7.72
CA ILE A 617 51.67 4.73 6.52
C ILE A 617 50.18 5.12 6.57
N PHE A 618 49.64 5.33 7.79
CA PHE A 618 48.27 5.79 8.02
C PHE A 618 48.18 7.32 8.21
N ASP A 619 49.30 8.04 8.21
CA ASP A 619 49.30 9.51 8.33
C ASP A 619 48.86 10.15 7.00
N PRO A 620 47.75 10.93 6.98
CA PRO A 620 47.31 11.67 5.80
C PRO A 620 48.36 12.65 5.24
N SER A 621 49.36 13.02 6.04
CA SER A 621 50.46 13.93 5.67
C SER A 621 51.55 13.22 4.85
N ASN A 622 51.52 11.88 4.78
CA ASN A 622 52.48 11.08 4.04
C ASN A 622 52.14 11.05 2.54
N LYS A 623 53.16 11.17 1.66
CA LYS A 623 52.98 11.08 0.20
C LYS A 623 52.55 9.69 -0.27
N ASP A 624 52.91 8.66 0.47
CA ASP A 624 52.53 7.25 0.23
C ASP A 624 51.35 6.83 1.13
N PHE A 625 50.47 7.80 1.48
CA PHE A 625 49.28 7.58 2.30
C PHE A 625 48.46 6.42 1.77
N VAL A 626 48.40 5.34 2.54
CA VAL A 626 47.78 4.08 2.14
C VAL A 626 46.29 4.23 1.82
N CYS A 627 45.60 5.16 2.47
CA CYS A 627 44.19 5.34 2.20
C CYS A 627 43.94 6.13 0.92
N SER A 628 44.97 6.66 0.23
CA SER A 628 44.82 7.35 -1.05
C SER A 628 44.06 6.50 -2.07
N LYS A 629 44.45 5.23 -2.26
CA LYS A 629 43.73 4.33 -3.17
C LYS A 629 42.29 4.05 -2.73
N MET A 630 42.03 4.01 -1.43
CA MET A 630 40.67 3.84 -0.90
C MET A 630 39.82 5.09 -1.21
N LEU A 631 40.40 6.28 -1.04
CA LEU A 631 39.74 7.54 -1.38
C LEU A 631 39.51 7.66 -2.89
N ASP A 632 40.49 7.29 -3.71
CA ASP A 632 40.37 7.24 -5.18
C ASP A 632 39.26 6.27 -5.60
N THR A 633 39.12 5.13 -4.91
CA THR A 633 38.04 4.17 -5.13
C THR A 633 36.67 4.79 -4.85
N VAL A 634 36.54 5.57 -3.76
CA VAL A 634 35.32 6.32 -3.45
C VAL A 634 35.03 7.39 -4.50
N ASP A 635 36.07 8.08 -5.00
CA ASP A 635 35.94 9.11 -6.03
C ASP A 635 35.50 8.55 -7.38
N ALA A 636 35.96 7.35 -7.72
CA ALA A 636 35.57 6.64 -8.95
C ALA A 636 34.09 6.21 -8.97
N MET A 637 33.39 6.26 -7.82
CA MET A 637 31.98 5.90 -7.74
C MET A 637 31.12 6.85 -8.60
N SER A 638 30.27 6.26 -9.44
CA SER A 638 29.36 6.98 -10.34
C SER A 638 27.92 6.92 -9.84
N ASN A 639 27.04 7.75 -10.42
CA ASN A 639 25.60 7.64 -10.17
C ASN A 639 25.09 6.23 -10.52
N PRO A 640 24.25 5.62 -9.68
CA PRO A 640 23.69 4.31 -9.97
C PRO A 640 22.83 4.38 -11.24
N SER A 641 23.03 3.42 -12.14
CA SER A 641 22.15 3.22 -13.30
C SER A 641 20.93 2.36 -12.98
N VAL A 642 20.84 1.85 -11.75
CA VAL A 642 19.87 0.83 -11.33
C VAL A 642 18.56 1.50 -10.93
N ASP A 643 17.46 0.94 -11.41
CA ASP A 643 16.11 1.33 -10.99
C ASP A 643 15.84 0.86 -9.55
N VAL A 644 15.98 1.79 -8.59
CA VAL A 644 15.67 1.54 -7.16
C VAL A 644 14.17 1.55 -6.86
N THR A 645 13.31 1.81 -7.85
CA THR A 645 11.86 1.92 -7.67
C THR A 645 11.24 0.70 -6.96
N PRO A 646 11.55 -0.55 -7.32
CA PRO A 646 10.98 -1.72 -6.64
C PRO A 646 11.37 -1.79 -5.15
N ALA A 647 12.60 -1.40 -4.81
CA ALA A 647 13.09 -1.38 -3.44
C ALA A 647 12.43 -0.26 -2.62
N VAL A 648 12.27 0.93 -3.20
CA VAL A 648 11.52 2.05 -2.58
C VAL A 648 10.07 1.65 -2.32
N LEU A 649 9.41 1.00 -3.27
CA LEU A 649 8.05 0.49 -3.11
C LEU A 649 7.95 -0.52 -1.95
N ALA A 650 8.91 -1.44 -1.84
CA ALA A 650 8.96 -2.39 -0.74
C ALA A 650 9.19 -1.69 0.60
N PHE A 651 10.12 -0.74 0.66
CA PHE A 651 10.40 0.06 1.86
C PHE A 651 9.17 0.83 2.34
N ILE A 652 8.46 1.51 1.43
CA ILE A 652 7.24 2.25 1.78
C ILE A 652 6.18 1.28 2.30
N LYS A 653 5.99 0.10 1.69
CA LYS A 653 5.03 -0.91 2.17
C LYS A 653 5.33 -1.39 3.58
N ASP A 654 6.59 -1.67 3.89
CA ASP A 654 6.99 -2.17 5.21
C ASP A 654 6.97 -1.07 6.28
N ARG A 655 7.39 0.16 5.93
CA ARG A 655 7.56 1.26 6.91
C ARG A 655 6.35 2.18 7.04
N ALA A 656 5.46 2.20 6.05
CA ALA A 656 4.19 2.93 6.08
C ALA A 656 2.98 2.01 6.30
N HIS A 657 3.21 0.75 6.72
CA HIS A 657 2.13 -0.19 7.03
C HIS A 657 1.13 0.46 7.97
N GLY A 658 -0.14 0.52 7.58
CA GLY A 658 -1.22 1.18 8.31
C GLY A 658 -1.14 2.72 8.40
N ALA A 659 -0.04 3.40 8.08
CA ALA A 659 0.03 4.87 8.13
C ALA A 659 -0.92 5.52 7.12
N SER A 660 -1.17 4.86 6.00
CA SER A 660 -1.86 5.46 4.89
C SER A 660 -3.24 4.86 4.68
N ARG A 661 -4.27 5.68 4.94
CA ARG A 661 -5.53 5.61 4.17
C ARG A 661 -5.34 5.95 2.70
N GLY A 662 -4.12 6.21 2.25
CA GLY A 662 -3.69 6.45 0.87
C GLY A 662 -2.86 5.34 0.26
N VAL A 663 -2.60 5.51 -1.01
CA VAL A 663 -2.18 4.47 -1.94
C VAL A 663 -0.71 4.07 -1.79
N MET A 664 -0.45 2.79 -1.51
CA MET A 664 0.70 2.07 -2.06
C MET A 664 0.50 0.55 -2.06
N PRO A 665 0.36 -0.10 -3.24
CA PRO A 665 -0.87 0.00 -4.01
C PRO A 665 -2.06 -0.28 -3.08
N ARG A 666 -3.25 0.20 -3.42
CA ARG A 666 -4.48 -0.34 -2.85
C ARG A 666 -4.49 -1.86 -2.93
N CYS A 667 -5.48 -2.53 -2.34
CA CYS A 667 -5.56 -4.00 -2.51
C CYS A 667 -5.49 -4.44 -3.99
N GLY A 668 -5.71 -3.50 -4.93
CA GLY A 668 -5.41 -3.67 -6.35
C GLY A 668 -6.48 -4.47 -7.05
N GLU A 669 -7.47 -4.94 -6.30
CA GLU A 669 -8.66 -5.57 -6.82
C GLU A 669 -9.41 -4.60 -7.72
N LEU A 670 -9.86 -5.13 -8.85
CA LEU A 670 -10.59 -4.37 -9.84
C LEU A 670 -12.07 -4.69 -9.67
N CYS A 671 -12.91 -3.65 -9.75
CA CYS A 671 -14.35 -3.84 -9.74
C CYS A 671 -14.71 -4.88 -10.81
N PRO A 672 -15.47 -5.95 -10.48
CA PRO A 672 -15.70 -7.04 -11.41
C PRO A 672 -16.36 -6.57 -12.71
N LEU A 673 -17.16 -5.50 -12.65
CA LEU A 673 -17.90 -4.94 -13.79
C LEU A 673 -17.14 -3.78 -14.46
N CYS A 674 -16.92 -2.65 -13.78
CA CYS A 674 -16.30 -1.46 -14.39
C CYS A 674 -14.76 -1.47 -14.41
N LYS A 675 -14.11 -2.47 -13.83
CA LYS A 675 -12.65 -2.59 -13.64
C LYS A 675 -11.98 -1.44 -12.88
N SER A 676 -12.71 -0.45 -12.36
CA SER A 676 -12.10 0.59 -11.52
C SER A 676 -11.35 -0.03 -10.34
N PRO A 677 -10.15 0.50 -10.01
CA PRO A 677 -9.32 -0.03 -8.94
C PRO A 677 -9.95 0.22 -7.56
N CYS A 678 -9.82 -0.73 -6.65
CA CYS A 678 -10.26 -0.57 -5.28
C CYS A 678 -9.56 0.63 -4.62
N THR A 679 -10.29 1.40 -3.83
CA THR A 679 -9.85 2.59 -3.09
C THR A 679 -9.50 2.29 -1.63
N ARG A 680 -9.62 1.02 -1.19
CA ARG A 680 -9.28 0.55 0.16
C ARG A 680 -7.80 0.16 0.32
N GLU A 681 -7.29 0.30 1.53
CA GLU A 681 -5.90 0.00 1.93
C GLU A 681 -5.42 -1.41 1.55
N LEU A 682 -4.12 -1.59 1.34
CA LEU A 682 -3.54 -2.90 1.06
C LEU A 682 -3.80 -3.87 2.22
N GLY A 683 -4.29 -5.09 1.93
CA GLY A 683 -4.52 -6.11 2.95
C GLY A 683 -5.76 -5.89 3.83
N HIS A 684 -6.68 -4.98 3.44
CA HIS A 684 -7.95 -4.84 4.13
C HIS A 684 -8.74 -6.16 4.09
N VAL A 685 -9.25 -6.60 5.25
CA VAL A 685 -9.94 -7.88 5.42
C VAL A 685 -11.42 -7.72 5.08
N THR A 686 -11.93 -8.45 4.09
CA THR A 686 -13.27 -8.36 3.50
C THR A 686 -14.43 -8.89 4.37
N THR A 687 -14.15 -9.36 5.59
CA THR A 687 -15.12 -10.08 6.44
C THR A 687 -16.12 -9.18 7.18
N GLU A 688 -16.03 -7.85 7.09
CA GLU A 688 -16.98 -6.90 7.71
C GLU A 688 -17.52 -5.94 6.62
N GLU A 689 -18.77 -5.49 6.73
CA GLU A 689 -19.43 -4.63 5.73
C GLU A 689 -18.62 -3.38 5.36
N GLU A 690 -17.98 -2.74 6.35
CA GLU A 690 -17.16 -1.54 6.14
C GLU A 690 -15.80 -1.80 5.45
N LYS A 691 -15.45 -3.08 5.28
CA LYS A 691 -14.16 -3.52 4.74
C LYS A 691 -14.29 -4.28 3.43
N ARG A 692 -15.46 -4.26 2.79
CA ARG A 692 -15.59 -4.76 1.41
C ARG A 692 -14.84 -3.83 0.44
N HIS A 693 -14.38 -4.39 -0.67
CA HIS A 693 -13.77 -3.62 -1.76
C HIS A 693 -14.73 -2.54 -2.25
N ASP A 694 -14.20 -1.40 -2.64
CA ASP A 694 -15.00 -0.24 -3.04
C ASP A 694 -14.16 0.67 -3.95
N SER A 695 -14.77 1.41 -4.87
CA SER A 695 -14.06 2.16 -5.90
C SER A 695 -14.77 3.46 -6.29
N TYR A 696 -14.07 4.33 -7.01
CA TYR A 696 -14.69 5.38 -7.82
C TYR A 696 -15.16 4.73 -9.13
N HIS A 697 -16.46 4.45 -9.21
CA HIS A 697 -17.01 3.70 -10.33
C HIS A 697 -17.04 4.55 -11.61
N GLN A 698 -16.61 3.97 -12.72
CA GLN A 698 -16.62 4.61 -14.04
C GLN A 698 -17.72 4.01 -14.95
N PRO A 699 -18.09 4.69 -16.06
CA PRO A 699 -18.97 4.11 -17.09
C PRO A 699 -18.49 2.72 -17.51
N VAL A 700 -19.37 1.71 -17.45
CA VAL A 700 -18.96 0.32 -17.73
C VAL A 700 -18.57 0.10 -19.19
N GLY A 701 -19.08 0.91 -20.11
CA GLY A 701 -18.70 0.87 -21.52
C GLY A 701 -17.24 1.23 -21.80
N LEU A 702 -16.56 1.97 -20.91
CA LEU A 702 -15.12 2.25 -21.05
C LEU A 702 -14.24 1.01 -21.00
N VAL A 703 -14.77 -0.09 -20.46
CA VAL A 703 -14.07 -1.38 -20.33
C VAL A 703 -14.78 -2.48 -21.12
N GLY A 704 -15.56 -2.09 -22.14
CA GLY A 704 -16.27 -3.01 -23.03
C GLY A 704 -17.63 -3.50 -22.50
N GLY A 705 -18.17 -2.88 -21.45
CA GLY A 705 -19.52 -3.16 -20.98
C GLY A 705 -20.56 -2.79 -22.04
N ARG A 706 -21.46 -3.73 -22.36
CA ARG A 706 -22.41 -3.59 -23.47
C ARG A 706 -23.84 -3.94 -23.11
N ASN A 707 -24.78 -3.37 -23.85
CA ASN A 707 -26.15 -3.82 -23.90
C ASN A 707 -26.22 -5.07 -24.78
N VAL A 708 -26.49 -6.22 -24.18
CA VAL A 708 -26.58 -7.52 -24.89
C VAL A 708 -27.61 -7.56 -26.03
N ARG A 709 -28.60 -6.67 -26.05
CA ARG A 709 -29.61 -6.65 -27.12
C ARG A 709 -29.17 -5.85 -28.32
N THR A 710 -28.59 -4.67 -28.09
CA THR A 710 -28.23 -3.73 -29.15
C THR A 710 -26.76 -3.88 -29.57
N ASP A 711 -25.95 -4.50 -28.72
CA ASP A 711 -24.48 -4.59 -28.78
C ASP A 711 -23.79 -3.22 -28.63
N GLU A 712 -24.50 -2.24 -28.07
CA GLU A 712 -24.01 -0.89 -27.84
C GLU A 712 -23.27 -0.76 -26.50
N LEU A 713 -22.29 0.13 -26.46
CA LEU A 713 -21.58 0.51 -25.23
C LEU A 713 -22.54 1.14 -24.20
N VAL A 714 -22.41 0.74 -22.93
CA VAL A 714 -23.29 1.20 -21.85
C VAL A 714 -22.71 2.44 -21.15
N PRO A 715 -23.48 3.55 -21.04
CA PRO A 715 -23.01 4.79 -20.43
C PRO A 715 -23.03 4.77 -18.89
N GLY A 716 -23.83 3.90 -18.28
CA GLY A 716 -24.03 3.85 -16.83
C GLY A 716 -22.80 3.37 -16.05
N SER A 717 -22.48 4.04 -14.95
CA SER A 717 -21.58 3.53 -13.92
C SER A 717 -22.23 2.41 -13.10
N CYS A 718 -21.47 1.68 -12.27
CA CYS A 718 -22.06 0.65 -11.41
C CYS A 718 -23.10 1.21 -10.43
N TYR A 719 -22.87 2.42 -9.91
CA TYR A 719 -23.83 3.13 -9.06
C TYR A 719 -25.09 3.53 -9.84
N PHE A 720 -24.92 4.17 -11.00
CA PHE A 720 -26.05 4.55 -11.86
C PHE A 720 -26.92 3.33 -12.20
N ASN A 721 -26.29 2.22 -12.57
CA ASN A 721 -26.99 0.98 -12.92
C ASN A 721 -27.71 0.37 -11.70
N ALA A 722 -27.14 0.47 -10.49
CA ALA A 722 -27.79 0.02 -9.26
C ALA A 722 -29.06 0.80 -8.95
N ASN A 723 -29.00 2.14 -9.03
CA ASN A 723 -30.15 3.00 -8.76
C ASN A 723 -31.26 2.86 -9.78
N ASN A 724 -30.93 2.57 -11.05
CA ASN A 724 -31.92 2.42 -12.11
C ASN A 724 -32.46 0.99 -12.25
N GLY A 725 -32.09 0.06 -11.36
CA GLY A 725 -32.56 -1.34 -11.40
C GLY A 725 -32.06 -2.14 -12.61
N TRP A 726 -30.93 -1.74 -13.19
CA TRP A 726 -30.36 -2.45 -14.34
C TRP A 726 -29.82 -3.82 -13.93
N ARG A 727 -29.58 -4.68 -14.92
CA ARG A 727 -29.08 -6.04 -14.73
C ARG A 727 -27.74 -6.26 -15.41
N PHE A 728 -26.91 -7.10 -14.83
CA PHE A 728 -25.67 -7.57 -15.43
C PHE A 728 -25.67 -9.09 -15.55
N HIS A 729 -24.92 -9.59 -16.53
CA HIS A 729 -24.71 -11.02 -16.74
C HIS A 729 -23.48 -11.47 -15.95
N HIS A 730 -23.66 -12.46 -15.09
CA HIS A 730 -22.60 -13.01 -14.26
C HIS A 730 -22.00 -14.28 -14.90
N SER A 731 -20.81 -14.69 -14.46
CA SER A 731 -20.08 -15.84 -15.02
C SER A 731 -20.77 -17.19 -14.81
N ASP A 732 -21.76 -17.25 -13.92
CA ASP A 732 -22.61 -18.43 -13.72
C ASP A 732 -23.75 -18.55 -14.74
N GLY A 733 -23.79 -17.67 -15.75
CA GLY A 733 -24.78 -17.66 -16.82
C GLY A 733 -26.11 -17.00 -16.44
N LYS A 734 -26.19 -16.34 -15.29
CA LYS A 734 -27.43 -15.71 -14.80
C LYS A 734 -27.37 -14.19 -14.86
N TRP A 735 -28.56 -13.60 -14.93
CA TRP A 735 -28.78 -12.17 -14.81
C TRP A 735 -29.06 -11.80 -13.35
N TYR A 736 -28.33 -10.80 -12.86
CA TYR A 736 -28.53 -10.23 -11.53
C TYR A 736 -28.77 -8.74 -11.62
N GLU A 737 -29.58 -8.22 -10.70
CA GLU A 737 -29.77 -6.78 -10.54
C GLU A 737 -28.53 -6.15 -9.89
N TYR A 738 -28.15 -4.96 -10.33
CA TYR A 738 -27.04 -4.21 -9.72
C TYR A 738 -27.31 -3.87 -8.25
N SER A 739 -28.57 -3.77 -7.82
CA SER A 739 -28.94 -3.62 -6.40
C SER A 739 -28.53 -4.81 -5.52
N LYS A 740 -28.21 -5.96 -6.12
CA LYS A 740 -27.71 -7.17 -5.45
C LYS A 740 -26.22 -7.37 -5.65
N PHE A 741 -25.49 -6.33 -6.03
CA PHE A 741 -24.08 -6.42 -6.41
C PHE A 741 -23.22 -7.04 -5.30
N ASP A 742 -23.43 -6.65 -4.05
CA ASP A 742 -22.71 -7.15 -2.89
C ASP A 742 -23.13 -8.58 -2.49
N GLN A 743 -24.31 -9.05 -2.90
CA GLN A 743 -24.72 -10.45 -2.74
C GLN A 743 -24.06 -11.35 -3.79
N VAL A 744 -23.90 -10.84 -5.01
CA VAL A 744 -23.26 -11.56 -6.13
C VAL A 744 -21.74 -11.53 -6.00
N PHE A 745 -21.20 -10.43 -5.50
CA PHE A 745 -19.79 -10.23 -5.20
C PHE A 745 -19.61 -9.90 -3.70
N PRO A 746 -19.66 -10.90 -2.80
CA PRO A 746 -19.63 -10.74 -1.33
C PRO A 746 -18.49 -9.87 -0.80
N ASN A 747 -17.36 -9.85 -1.52
CA ASN A 747 -16.17 -9.10 -1.11
C ASN A 747 -16.21 -7.65 -1.58
N TRP A 748 -17.25 -7.21 -2.27
CA TRP A 748 -17.42 -5.84 -2.75
C TRP A 748 -18.63 -5.15 -2.12
N SER A 749 -18.46 -3.87 -1.83
CA SER A 749 -19.53 -3.01 -1.31
C SER A 749 -20.58 -2.81 -2.40
N LEU A 750 -21.83 -2.59 -1.98
CA LEU A 750 -22.85 -2.09 -2.90
C LEU A 750 -22.37 -0.73 -3.45
N PRO A 751 -22.38 -0.52 -4.79
CA PRO A 751 -21.96 0.76 -5.35
C PRO A 751 -22.86 1.89 -4.81
N VAL A 752 -22.25 2.84 -4.13
CA VAL A 752 -22.92 4.04 -3.58
C VAL A 752 -22.50 5.29 -4.36
N GLU A 753 -23.28 6.36 -4.19
CA GLU A 753 -22.98 7.65 -4.80
C GLU A 753 -21.62 8.16 -4.33
N LYS A 754 -20.75 8.47 -5.29
CA LYS A 754 -19.46 9.11 -5.08
C LYS A 754 -19.26 10.17 -6.14
N GLU A 755 -18.27 11.03 -5.92
CA GLU A 755 -17.89 12.01 -6.94
C GLU A 755 -17.62 11.32 -8.28
N PRO A 756 -18.20 11.83 -9.37
CA PRO A 756 -18.01 11.27 -10.70
C PRO A 756 -16.56 11.44 -11.16
N LEU A 757 -16.07 10.47 -11.92
CA LEU A 757 -14.76 10.56 -12.55
C LEU A 757 -14.88 11.35 -13.86
N LEU A 758 -14.81 12.68 -13.76
CA LEU A 758 -15.07 13.63 -14.87
C LEU A 758 -14.29 13.29 -16.15
N LEU A 759 -13.02 12.91 -16.02
CA LEU A 759 -12.21 12.52 -17.19
C LEU A 759 -12.73 11.24 -17.85
N ARG A 760 -13.20 10.27 -17.08
CA ARG A 760 -13.70 8.99 -17.59
C ARG A 760 -15.01 9.21 -18.33
N GLU A 761 -15.89 10.03 -17.76
CA GLU A 761 -17.12 10.47 -18.41
C GLU A 761 -16.84 11.22 -19.71
N HIS A 762 -15.88 12.16 -19.70
CA HIS A 762 -15.45 12.87 -20.89
C HIS A 762 -14.90 11.94 -21.97
N ILE A 763 -14.05 10.97 -21.60
CA ILE A 763 -13.50 9.99 -22.55
C ILE A 763 -14.64 9.17 -23.17
N PHE A 764 -15.59 8.72 -22.34
CA PHE A 764 -16.74 7.98 -22.84
C PHE A 764 -17.56 8.83 -23.82
N TYR A 765 -17.88 10.09 -23.47
CA TYR A 765 -18.70 10.95 -24.30
C TYR A 765 -18.06 11.29 -25.66
N ASN A 766 -16.78 11.66 -25.66
CA ASN A 766 -16.14 12.25 -26.84
C ASN A 766 -15.44 11.25 -27.77
N TYR A 767 -15.15 10.03 -27.32
CA TYR A 767 -14.33 9.05 -28.07
C TYR A 767 -15.10 7.75 -28.40
N GLN A 768 -16.38 7.86 -28.73
CA GLN A 768 -17.23 6.70 -29.04
C GLN A 768 -16.72 5.87 -30.23
N ASP A 769 -16.15 6.51 -31.24
CA ASP A 769 -15.62 5.84 -32.44
C ASP A 769 -14.43 4.96 -32.09
N ASP A 770 -13.49 5.50 -31.32
CA ASP A 770 -12.33 4.77 -30.83
C ASP A 770 -12.72 3.63 -29.89
N LEU A 771 -13.67 3.87 -28.98
CA LEU A 771 -14.19 2.85 -28.05
C LEU A 771 -14.89 1.71 -28.79
N ALA A 772 -15.78 2.03 -29.73
CA ALA A 772 -16.49 1.05 -30.55
C ALA A 772 -15.51 0.19 -31.35
N SER A 773 -14.49 0.81 -31.96
CA SER A 773 -13.42 0.11 -32.68
C SER A 773 -12.59 -0.78 -31.74
N PHE A 774 -12.14 -0.24 -30.60
CA PHE A 774 -11.27 -0.95 -29.66
C PHE A 774 -11.91 -2.22 -29.09
N PHE A 775 -13.21 -2.18 -28.79
CA PHE A 775 -13.94 -3.33 -28.23
C PHE A 775 -14.72 -4.15 -29.27
N SER A 776 -14.74 -3.72 -30.54
CA SER A 776 -15.56 -4.32 -31.60
C SER A 776 -17.06 -4.35 -31.22
N LEU A 777 -17.56 -3.21 -30.74
CA LEU A 777 -18.95 -3.00 -30.29
C LEU A 777 -19.59 -1.82 -31.02
N LYS A 778 -20.90 -1.64 -30.88
CA LYS A 778 -21.59 -0.45 -31.41
C LYS A 778 -21.43 0.75 -30.47
N LYS A 779 -21.45 1.95 -31.06
CA LYS A 779 -21.46 3.22 -30.33
C LYS A 779 -22.70 3.32 -29.44
N CYS A 780 -22.58 4.00 -28.31
CA CYS A 780 -23.71 4.37 -27.48
C CYS A 780 -24.56 5.42 -28.21
N THR A 781 -25.84 5.12 -28.42
CA THR A 781 -26.80 6.02 -29.08
C THR A 781 -27.35 7.09 -28.14
N GLU A 782 -27.49 6.77 -26.85
CA GLU A 782 -28.00 7.67 -25.81
C GLU A 782 -26.88 8.15 -24.88
N LEU A 783 -26.06 9.08 -25.38
CA LEU A 783 -24.97 9.68 -24.58
C LEU A 783 -25.53 10.63 -23.51
N PRO A 784 -25.18 10.46 -22.22
CA PRO A 784 -25.57 11.40 -21.17
C PRO A 784 -24.96 12.78 -21.42
N PRO A 785 -25.75 13.87 -21.57
CA PRO A 785 -25.21 15.21 -21.77
C PRO A 785 -24.32 15.68 -20.63
N ALA A 786 -24.59 15.20 -19.41
CA ALA A 786 -23.79 15.48 -18.21
C ALA A 786 -22.34 14.98 -18.29
N TYR A 787 -22.01 14.10 -19.23
CA TYR A 787 -20.63 13.61 -19.42
C TYR A 787 -19.79 14.51 -20.33
N ASN A 788 -20.39 15.52 -20.96
CA ASN A 788 -19.70 16.45 -21.84
C ASN A 788 -18.92 17.52 -21.06
N HIS A 789 -17.95 17.08 -20.26
CA HIS A 789 -17.13 17.96 -19.43
C HIS A 789 -16.07 18.68 -20.27
N PRO A 790 -15.90 20.01 -20.17
CA PRO A 790 -14.80 20.71 -20.82
C PRO A 790 -13.44 20.25 -20.28
N MET A 791 -12.47 20.05 -21.17
CA MET A 791 -11.11 19.59 -20.78
C MET A 791 -10.39 20.60 -19.86
N SER A 792 -10.70 21.90 -19.97
CA SER A 792 -10.21 22.94 -19.06
C SER A 792 -10.62 22.67 -17.61
N ASP A 793 -11.89 22.31 -17.41
CA ASP A 793 -12.51 22.15 -16.10
C ASP A 793 -12.02 20.86 -15.45
N ILE A 794 -11.87 19.80 -16.25
CA ILE A 794 -11.25 18.53 -15.83
C ILE A 794 -9.83 18.79 -15.32
N LYS A 795 -9.01 19.51 -16.08
CA LYS A 795 -7.62 19.85 -15.67
C LYS A 795 -7.60 20.69 -14.40
N GLN A 796 -8.50 21.68 -14.28
CA GLN A 796 -8.61 22.50 -13.08
C GLN A 796 -8.99 21.67 -11.86
N HIS A 797 -9.96 20.76 -12.00
CA HIS A 797 -10.40 19.86 -10.94
C HIS A 797 -9.28 18.90 -10.50
N ILE A 798 -8.62 18.24 -11.45
CA ILE A 798 -7.45 17.39 -11.19
C ILE A 798 -6.34 18.18 -10.48
N GLY A 799 -6.06 19.41 -10.95
CA GLY A 799 -5.08 20.30 -10.34
C GLY A 799 -5.40 20.63 -8.88
N LYS A 800 -6.66 20.93 -8.56
CA LYS A 800 -7.12 21.20 -7.18
C LYS A 800 -6.99 20.00 -6.25
N LEU A 801 -7.20 18.78 -6.75
CA LEU A 801 -7.02 17.57 -5.96
C LEU A 801 -5.53 17.29 -5.70
N MET A 802 -4.66 17.63 -6.67
CA MET A 802 -3.21 17.40 -6.56
C MET A 802 -2.48 18.45 -5.71
N SER A 803 -2.95 19.70 -5.68
CA SER A 803 -2.43 20.79 -4.83
C SER A 803 -2.81 20.57 -3.38
#